data_AF-A0A845BNF8-F1
#
_entry.id   AF-A0A845BNF8-F1
#
_cell.length_a   1.000
_cell.length_b   1.000
_cell.length_c   1.000
_cell.angle_alpha   90.00
_cell.angle_beta   90.00
_cell.angle_gamma   90.00
#
_symmetry.space_group_name_H-M   'P 1'
#
loop_
_entity.id
_entity.type
_entity.pdbx_description
1 polymer ?
#
loop_
_entity_poly.entity_id
_entity_poly.type
_entity_poly.pdbx_seq_one_letter_code
_entity_poly.pdbx_strand_id
1 'polypeptide(L)'
;MKTTRQLTMLAGSLLISSNLVWAAGNSITKIETLPGNGDQQVLAITLAKPALLPKSFALSNPPRIAFDFIDTGSSLAKTQLALPGPLLNNATIVAAGERSRVILSLAKNSPYQTRVEGNRILVTLGNVQQRVQPASITTPASSVPVATTPAYVANISGSDISLVDFRRGSDASGRVVIDLPNASSATDVSRSGKSLIINLSAPLPRRLERRLDVTDFGTPVQSIDASNQGKGSRVVLQNAGEWEFSSYQANQQLVVEVRKISTEQANAALMALGKTIYKGEKLSLNFQNVEVRALLQTLAEFAGFNLVTGDTVTGTMTLRLKDVPWDQALDIVLQQKGLAKRQVGNVIRIAPQADMIALAKQAAEAKEATTLQEPLITEVFQIKYRTVEEVMSAIAGLVDIDSKNKGSTSTNNTGNNNGLRASAYADAKTNQLVVREKPPVLDEIRAVLAIIDKPSKQVLIEARIVEVSDTFQRDLGVKLGFAKVGGDTSVGSGYGPAGGTPLPGGPATLPTTPNINLPSGLTGGNVGIIFKGASSIIGLELQAMQTQGKGKIVSSPRVLTADRTKAIIKEGIEIPYQSNSGDQGTTTSFKEANLVLDVTPQITPDNDIILDVQVNKDAANFLKSVNGEPSIDKREVKTQVRIGDGNTVVIGGIYIQDESDTVSKVPLLGDIPVLGHLFRSNSRKNDRRELLVFITPRIVESETLIR
;
A
#
# COMPACT_ATOMS: atom_id res chain seq x y z
N MET A 1 63.14 -72.98 -12.71
CA MET A 1 62.83 -74.09 -11.77
C MET A 1 61.32 -74.25 -11.70
N LYS A 2 60.83 -75.47 -12.01
CA LYS A 2 59.63 -76.15 -11.47
C LYS A 2 58.41 -75.26 -11.12
N THR A 3 57.38 -75.23 -11.97
CA THR A 3 56.11 -76.01 -11.85
C THR A 3 55.26 -75.55 -10.64
N THR A 4 53.96 -75.24 -10.73
CA THR A 4 52.88 -76.23 -10.90
C THR A 4 51.49 -75.55 -10.82
N ARG A 5 50.57 -75.92 -11.75
CA ARG A 5 49.08 -75.99 -11.72
C ARG A 5 48.24 -74.70 -11.52
N GLN A 6 47.39 -74.32 -12.50
CA GLN A 6 46.07 -74.90 -12.86
C GLN A 6 45.05 -74.77 -11.70
N LEU A 7 43.82 -74.25 -11.86
CA LEU A 7 42.81 -74.71 -12.82
C LEU A 7 41.56 -73.75 -12.83
N THR A 8 41.05 -73.50 -14.05
CA THR A 8 39.63 -73.38 -14.49
C THR A 8 38.65 -72.26 -14.09
N MET A 9 38.13 -71.64 -15.18
CA MET A 9 36.74 -71.21 -15.49
C MET A 9 36.12 -70.10 -14.62
N LEU A 10 35.48 -69.05 -15.15
CA LEU A 10 34.46 -69.04 -16.19
C LEU A 10 34.21 -67.60 -16.68
N ALA A 11 33.95 -67.47 -17.99
CA ALA A 11 33.09 -66.49 -18.69
C ALA A 11 33.39 -64.97 -18.66
N GLY A 12 33.28 -64.38 -19.86
CA GLY A 12 32.56 -63.10 -20.02
C GLY A 12 33.35 -61.99 -20.68
N SER A 13 33.21 -61.87 -21.99
CA SER A 13 33.74 -60.80 -22.85
C SER A 13 33.35 -59.38 -22.39
N LEU A 14 34.24 -58.41 -22.54
CA LEU A 14 33.98 -57.19 -23.33
C LEU A 14 35.27 -56.40 -23.59
N LEU A 15 35.54 -56.18 -24.88
CA LEU A 15 36.59 -55.29 -25.38
C LEU A 15 36.27 -53.83 -25.01
N ILE A 16 37.15 -53.20 -24.24
CA ILE A 16 37.16 -51.75 -24.01
C ILE A 16 38.23 -51.15 -24.91
N SER A 17 37.80 -50.39 -25.91
CA SER A 17 38.66 -49.46 -26.64
C SER A 17 38.92 -48.23 -25.77
N SER A 18 40.20 -47.99 -25.52
CA SER A 18 40.77 -46.86 -24.82
C SER A 18 40.55 -45.55 -25.56
N ASN A 19 40.07 -44.51 -24.86
CA ASN A 19 40.27 -43.12 -25.25
C ASN A 19 41.02 -42.38 -24.14
N LEU A 20 42.00 -41.59 -24.59
CA LEU A 20 43.01 -40.89 -23.82
C LEU A 20 42.41 -39.92 -22.79
N VAL A 21 42.97 -39.96 -21.58
CA VAL A 21 42.69 -39.03 -20.48
C VAL A 21 43.45 -37.73 -20.73
N TRP A 22 42.73 -36.67 -21.10
CA TRP A 22 43.19 -35.29 -20.88
C TRP A 22 42.90 -34.90 -19.42
N ALA A 23 43.79 -34.11 -18.83
CA ALA A 23 43.71 -33.65 -17.44
C ALA A 23 42.31 -33.13 -17.08
N ALA A 24 41.66 -33.76 -16.10
CA ALA A 24 40.26 -33.53 -15.78
C ALA A 24 40.02 -32.17 -15.11
N GLY A 25 39.58 -31.18 -15.89
CA GLY A 25 38.88 -29.99 -15.37
C GLY A 25 37.59 -30.40 -14.63
N ASN A 26 37.05 -29.51 -13.79
CA ASN A 26 35.75 -29.76 -13.16
C ASN A 26 34.65 -29.77 -14.24
N SER A 27 33.53 -30.44 -14.03
CA SER A 27 32.42 -30.41 -15.00
C SER A 27 31.06 -30.40 -14.32
N ILE A 28 30.09 -29.71 -14.92
CA ILE A 28 28.70 -29.69 -14.46
C ILE A 28 28.05 -31.00 -14.91
N THR A 29 27.62 -31.82 -13.95
CA THR A 29 27.06 -33.16 -14.19
C THR A 29 25.54 -33.19 -14.13
N LYS A 30 24.93 -32.34 -13.29
CA LYS A 30 23.47 -32.32 -13.08
C LYS A 30 22.97 -30.94 -12.67
N ILE A 31 21.81 -30.53 -13.18
CA ILE A 31 21.07 -29.35 -12.72
C ILE A 31 19.64 -29.82 -12.41
N GLU A 32 19.16 -29.61 -11.20
CA GLU A 32 17.81 -30.00 -10.78
C GLU A 32 17.18 -29.01 -9.81
N THR A 33 15.85 -28.88 -9.84
CA THR A 33 15.09 -28.10 -8.87
C THR A 33 14.82 -28.94 -7.62
N LEU A 34 15.12 -28.39 -6.45
CA LEU A 34 14.78 -28.97 -5.15
C LEU A 34 13.50 -28.32 -4.61
N PRO A 35 12.69 -29.04 -3.81
CA PRO A 35 11.54 -28.45 -3.14
C PRO A 35 11.97 -27.33 -2.19
N GLY A 36 11.39 -26.14 -2.36
CA GLY A 36 11.60 -24.99 -1.49
C GLY A 36 10.43 -24.76 -0.52
N ASN A 37 10.64 -23.92 0.49
CA ASN A 37 9.59 -23.54 1.45
C ASN A 37 8.78 -22.35 0.92
N GLY A 38 7.49 -22.53 0.63
CA GLY A 38 6.59 -21.45 0.20
C GLY A 38 6.90 -20.92 -1.21
N ASP A 39 7.02 -19.58 -1.36
CA ASP A 39 7.34 -18.89 -2.63
C ASP A 39 8.85 -18.89 -2.94
N GLN A 40 9.63 -19.81 -2.33
CA GLN A 40 11.04 -20.01 -2.62
C GLN A 40 11.25 -21.17 -3.57
N GLN A 41 12.15 -21.02 -4.53
CA GLN A 41 12.57 -22.08 -5.44
C GLN A 41 14.07 -22.33 -5.31
N VAL A 42 14.46 -23.57 -4.98
CA VAL A 42 15.87 -23.94 -4.81
C VAL A 42 16.34 -24.71 -6.04
N LEU A 43 17.47 -24.32 -6.60
CA LEU A 43 18.13 -24.99 -7.73
C LEU A 43 19.46 -25.59 -7.25
N ALA A 44 19.70 -26.86 -7.52
CA ALA A 44 20.96 -27.54 -7.25
C ALA A 44 21.75 -27.78 -8.54
N ILE A 45 22.95 -27.20 -8.61
CA ILE A 45 23.93 -27.42 -9.68
C ILE A 45 25.02 -28.35 -9.13
N THR A 46 25.11 -29.58 -9.62
CA THR A 46 26.09 -30.59 -9.17
C THR A 46 27.29 -30.61 -10.10
N LEU A 47 28.49 -30.58 -9.52
CA LEU A 47 29.78 -30.64 -10.19
C LEU A 47 30.49 -31.97 -9.92
N ALA A 48 31.41 -32.36 -10.81
CA ALA A 48 32.21 -33.59 -10.68
C ALA A 48 33.23 -33.52 -9.52
N LYS A 49 33.73 -32.33 -9.20
CA LYS A 49 34.64 -32.04 -8.08
C LYS A 49 34.03 -30.97 -7.16
N PRO A 50 34.54 -30.79 -5.91
CA PRO A 50 34.07 -29.76 -4.98
C PRO A 50 33.98 -28.39 -5.65
N ALA A 51 32.87 -27.68 -5.39
CA ALA A 51 32.51 -26.51 -6.16
C ALA A 51 33.07 -25.22 -5.52
N LEU A 52 33.57 -24.29 -6.35
CA LEU A 52 33.88 -22.92 -5.93
C LEU A 52 32.68 -22.02 -6.22
N LEU A 53 32.50 -20.95 -5.43
CA LEU A 53 31.38 -20.02 -5.63
C LEU A 53 31.50 -19.32 -7.00
N PRO A 54 30.51 -19.47 -7.90
CA PRO A 54 30.57 -18.88 -9.23
C PRO A 54 30.33 -17.38 -9.18
N LYS A 55 30.87 -16.64 -10.15
CA LYS A 55 30.50 -15.23 -10.35
C LYS A 55 29.09 -15.17 -10.92
N SER A 56 28.24 -14.28 -10.41
CA SER A 56 26.85 -14.14 -10.88
C SER A 56 26.48 -12.72 -11.24
N PHE A 57 25.62 -12.57 -12.24
CA PHE A 57 25.07 -11.29 -12.64
C PHE A 57 23.60 -11.44 -13.04
N ALA A 58 22.79 -10.43 -12.72
CA ALA A 58 21.36 -10.41 -13.01
C ALA A 58 21.02 -9.32 -14.03
N LEU A 59 20.16 -9.66 -14.98
CA LEU A 59 19.58 -8.77 -15.98
C LEU A 59 18.09 -8.65 -15.69
N SER A 60 17.54 -7.44 -15.78
CA SER A 60 16.12 -7.18 -15.48
C SER A 60 15.23 -7.14 -16.73
N ASN A 61 15.77 -6.87 -17.92
CA ASN A 61 14.98 -6.82 -19.16
C ASN A 61 15.70 -7.48 -20.36
N PRO A 62 15.41 -8.75 -20.68
CA PRO A 62 14.50 -9.68 -19.98
C PRO A 62 15.10 -10.23 -18.65
N PRO A 63 14.27 -10.65 -17.67
CA PRO A 63 14.74 -11.19 -16.39
C PRO A 63 15.60 -12.46 -16.53
N ARG A 64 16.90 -12.37 -16.26
CA ARG A 64 17.84 -13.50 -16.35
C ARG A 64 18.91 -13.43 -15.27
N ILE A 65 19.33 -14.57 -14.74
CA ILE A 65 20.51 -14.68 -13.87
C ILE A 65 21.53 -15.57 -14.56
N ALA A 66 22.76 -15.09 -14.71
CA ALA A 66 23.84 -15.88 -15.28
C ALA A 66 24.91 -16.18 -14.23
N PHE A 67 25.35 -17.44 -14.17
CA PHE A 67 26.42 -17.95 -13.33
C PHE A 67 27.61 -18.36 -14.21
N ASP A 68 28.77 -17.78 -13.93
CA ASP A 68 30.02 -18.05 -14.61
C ASP A 68 30.90 -18.96 -13.76
N PHE A 69 31.16 -20.15 -14.31
CA PHE A 69 32.05 -21.16 -13.76
C PHE A 69 33.39 -21.10 -14.49
N ILE A 70 34.46 -20.89 -13.74
CA ILE A 70 35.84 -20.87 -14.24
C ILE A 70 36.40 -22.29 -14.10
N ASP A 71 37.25 -22.72 -15.03
CA ASP A 71 37.89 -24.03 -15.12
C ASP A 71 36.91 -25.22 -15.01
N THR A 72 35.69 -25.01 -15.54
CA THR A 72 34.59 -25.97 -15.44
C THR A 72 33.93 -26.18 -16.80
N GLY A 73 33.92 -27.41 -17.29
CA GLY A 73 33.20 -27.82 -18.52
C GLY A 73 31.74 -28.24 -18.27
N SER A 74 30.99 -28.56 -19.33
CA SER A 74 29.64 -29.12 -19.22
C SER A 74 29.64 -30.60 -19.65
N SER A 75 29.17 -31.49 -18.77
CA SER A 75 28.99 -32.92 -19.07
C SER A 75 27.51 -33.29 -19.28
N LEU A 76 26.62 -32.30 -19.38
CA LEU A 76 25.18 -32.47 -19.54
C LEU A 76 24.80 -32.77 -21.00
N ALA A 77 23.97 -33.78 -21.22
CA ALA A 77 23.52 -34.20 -22.55
C ALA A 77 22.64 -33.18 -23.29
N LYS A 78 22.07 -32.19 -22.57
CA LYS A 78 21.20 -31.14 -23.14
C LYS A 78 21.71 -29.75 -22.77
N THR A 79 21.86 -28.90 -23.79
CA THR A 79 22.29 -27.49 -23.68
C THR A 79 21.19 -26.59 -23.08
N GLN A 80 19.92 -26.98 -23.25
CA GLN A 80 18.76 -26.28 -22.66
C GLN A 80 17.95 -27.29 -21.83
N LEU A 81 17.68 -26.92 -20.59
CA LEU A 81 16.94 -27.74 -19.63
C LEU A 81 15.69 -26.97 -19.19
N ALA A 82 14.52 -27.60 -19.38
CA ALA A 82 13.28 -27.11 -18.81
C ALA A 82 13.29 -27.41 -17.31
N LEU A 83 13.12 -26.39 -16.48
CA LEU A 83 13.09 -26.52 -15.02
C LEU A 83 11.67 -26.22 -14.55
N PRO A 84 10.95 -27.16 -13.94
CA PRO A 84 9.61 -26.91 -13.44
C PRO A 84 9.65 -25.98 -12.22
N GLY A 85 8.91 -24.87 -12.26
CA GLY A 85 8.59 -24.07 -11.07
C GLY A 85 8.07 -22.66 -11.39
N PRO A 86 7.59 -21.93 -10.35
CA PRO A 86 6.88 -20.65 -10.53
C PRO A 86 7.77 -19.45 -10.86
N LEU A 87 9.07 -19.50 -10.53
CA LEU A 87 10.01 -18.38 -10.71
C LEU A 87 10.99 -18.60 -11.87
N LEU A 88 11.22 -19.86 -12.28
CA LEU A 88 12.16 -20.27 -13.32
C LEU A 88 11.43 -20.79 -14.56
N ASN A 89 11.79 -20.28 -15.74
CA ASN A 89 11.28 -20.77 -17.02
C ASN A 89 12.16 -21.89 -17.58
N ASN A 90 13.46 -21.65 -17.67
CA ASN A 90 14.44 -22.61 -18.19
C ASN A 90 15.87 -22.27 -17.74
N ALA A 91 16.78 -23.24 -17.89
CA ALA A 91 18.22 -23.03 -17.79
C ALA A 91 18.91 -23.37 -19.12
N THR A 92 19.81 -22.50 -19.57
CA THR A 92 20.66 -22.71 -20.74
C THR A 92 22.11 -22.74 -20.32
N ILE A 93 22.87 -23.71 -20.80
CA ILE A 93 24.30 -23.86 -20.50
C ILE A 93 25.08 -23.56 -21.76
N VAL A 94 26.04 -22.65 -21.67
CA VAL A 94 26.95 -22.30 -22.76
C VAL A 94 28.37 -22.59 -22.28
N ALA A 95 29.00 -23.62 -22.85
CA ALA A 95 30.39 -23.96 -22.56
C ALA A 95 31.29 -23.40 -23.66
N ALA A 96 32.31 -22.61 -23.29
CA ALA A 96 33.29 -22.03 -24.19
C ALA A 96 34.69 -22.13 -23.58
N GLY A 97 35.51 -23.05 -24.11
CA GLY A 97 36.85 -23.32 -23.59
C GLY A 97 36.84 -23.79 -22.14
N GLU A 98 37.60 -23.12 -21.27
CA GLU A 98 37.71 -23.43 -19.83
C GLU A 98 36.54 -22.85 -18.99
N ARG A 99 35.55 -22.19 -19.59
CA ARG A 99 34.46 -21.52 -18.87
C ARG A 99 33.10 -22.06 -19.29
N SER A 100 32.26 -22.32 -18.30
CA SER A 100 30.84 -22.64 -18.51
C SER A 100 29.98 -21.55 -17.93
N ARG A 101 28.99 -21.08 -18.69
CA ARG A 101 27.99 -20.13 -18.25
C ARG A 101 26.63 -20.81 -18.17
N VAL A 102 26.01 -20.76 -17.00
CA VAL A 102 24.63 -21.22 -16.79
C VAL A 102 23.73 -20.00 -16.72
N ILE A 103 22.80 -19.87 -17.66
CA ILE A 103 21.83 -18.78 -17.77
C ILE A 103 20.47 -19.30 -17.33
N LEU A 104 19.93 -18.73 -16.26
CA LEU A 104 18.57 -18.98 -15.78
C LEU A 104 17.65 -17.90 -16.33
N SER A 105 16.64 -18.31 -17.09
CA SER A 105 15.56 -17.40 -17.52
C SER A 105 14.47 -17.38 -16.45
N LEU A 106 14.14 -16.21 -15.92
CA LEU A 106 13.15 -16.04 -14.85
C LEU A 106 11.79 -15.58 -15.40
N ALA A 107 10.72 -15.94 -14.69
CA ALA A 107 9.38 -15.42 -14.98
C ALA A 107 9.21 -13.96 -14.52
N LYS A 108 9.86 -13.59 -13.40
CA LYS A 108 9.90 -12.23 -12.83
C LYS A 108 11.24 -11.98 -12.13
N ASN A 109 11.69 -10.72 -12.04
CA ASN A 109 12.94 -10.40 -11.34
C ASN A 109 12.82 -10.79 -9.85
N SER A 110 13.71 -11.66 -9.38
CA SER A 110 13.62 -12.27 -8.05
C SER A 110 14.98 -12.24 -7.35
N PRO A 111 15.06 -11.86 -6.06
CA PRO A 111 16.30 -11.94 -5.31
C PRO A 111 16.77 -13.39 -5.20
N TYR A 112 18.09 -13.57 -5.12
CA TYR A 112 18.72 -14.89 -5.08
C TYR A 112 19.88 -14.95 -4.09
N GLN A 113 20.13 -16.14 -3.56
CA GLN A 113 21.30 -16.45 -2.75
C GLN A 113 21.95 -17.74 -3.25
N THR A 114 23.27 -17.74 -3.31
CA THR A 114 24.06 -18.93 -3.64
C THR A 114 24.78 -19.46 -2.40
N ARG A 115 24.77 -20.79 -2.23
CA ARG A 115 25.51 -21.50 -1.19
C ARG A 115 26.20 -22.71 -1.80
N VAL A 116 27.44 -22.96 -1.40
CA VAL A 116 28.19 -24.16 -1.77
C VAL A 116 27.95 -25.25 -0.70
N GLU A 117 27.62 -26.46 -1.13
CA GLU A 117 27.49 -27.64 -0.30
C GLU A 117 28.26 -28.81 -0.95
N GLY A 118 29.52 -29.00 -0.55
CA GLY A 118 30.39 -30.02 -1.11
C GLY A 118 30.66 -29.81 -2.61
N ASN A 119 30.11 -30.68 -3.46
CA ASN A 119 30.18 -30.57 -4.92
C ASN A 119 28.90 -29.97 -5.55
N ARG A 120 27.96 -29.49 -4.74
CA ARG A 120 26.73 -28.85 -5.20
C ARG A 120 26.75 -27.36 -4.90
N ILE A 121 26.16 -26.59 -5.81
CA ILE A 121 25.82 -25.18 -5.58
C ILE A 121 24.32 -25.07 -5.53
N LEU A 122 23.82 -24.63 -4.38
CA LEU A 122 22.41 -24.34 -4.15
C LEU A 122 22.16 -22.86 -4.46
N VAL A 123 21.25 -22.61 -5.38
CA VAL A 123 20.74 -21.28 -5.72
C VAL A 123 19.31 -21.19 -5.21
N THR A 124 19.08 -20.42 -4.15
CA THR A 124 17.74 -20.16 -3.62
C THR A 124 17.22 -18.87 -4.23
N LEU A 125 16.10 -18.95 -4.94
CA LEU A 125 15.36 -17.84 -5.55
C LEU A 125 14.14 -17.52 -4.69
N GLY A 126 13.84 -16.23 -4.50
CA GLY A 126 12.68 -15.78 -3.73
C GLY A 126 13.07 -15.17 -2.37
N ASN A 127 12.23 -15.35 -1.36
CA ASN A 127 12.29 -14.56 -0.12
C ASN A 127 13.46 -14.97 0.81
N VAL A 128 14.69 -14.54 0.51
CA VAL A 128 15.89 -14.96 1.25
C VAL A 128 16.00 -14.23 2.60
N GLN A 129 15.67 -14.92 3.70
CA GLN A 129 15.96 -14.43 5.06
C GLN A 129 17.43 -14.74 5.41
N GLN A 130 18.28 -13.71 5.49
CA GLN A 130 19.65 -13.88 5.98
C GLN A 130 19.66 -14.03 7.52
N ARG A 131 20.00 -15.23 7.99
CA ARG A 131 20.43 -15.46 9.38
C ARG A 131 21.89 -15.00 9.52
N VAL A 132 22.12 -13.83 10.10
CA VAL A 132 23.46 -13.39 10.50
C VAL A 132 23.81 -14.11 11.79
N GLN A 133 24.77 -15.02 11.73
CA GLN A 133 25.37 -15.65 12.90
C GLN A 133 26.55 -14.75 13.33
N PRO A 134 26.56 -14.19 14.55
CA PRO A 134 27.64 -13.31 14.96
C PRO A 134 28.91 -14.15 15.17
N ALA A 135 29.93 -13.89 14.34
CA ALA A 135 31.28 -14.36 14.59
C ALA A 135 31.90 -13.49 15.69
N SER A 136 32.27 -14.14 16.79
CA SER A 136 33.07 -13.54 17.86
C SER A 136 34.46 -13.22 17.33
N ILE A 137 34.82 -11.94 17.32
CA ILE A 137 36.21 -11.51 17.14
C ILE A 137 36.74 -11.07 18.49
N THR A 138 37.53 -11.94 19.12
CA THR A 138 38.48 -11.59 20.16
C THR A 138 39.71 -10.96 19.48
N THR A 139 40.04 -9.72 19.84
CA THR A 139 41.41 -9.20 19.68
C THR A 139 41.84 -8.47 20.94
N PRO A 140 43.14 -8.55 21.31
CA PRO A 140 43.65 -8.07 22.58
C PRO A 140 43.90 -6.55 22.57
N ALA A 141 43.84 -5.99 23.77
CA ALA A 141 44.10 -4.59 24.06
C ALA A 141 45.54 -4.18 23.72
N SER A 142 45.70 -2.96 23.20
CA SER A 142 46.86 -2.10 23.45
C SER A 142 46.46 -0.63 23.35
N SER A 143 46.85 0.10 24.37
CA SER A 143 46.52 1.47 24.74
C SER A 143 47.45 2.51 24.11
N VAL A 144 46.93 3.67 23.66
CA VAL A 144 47.37 5.05 24.00
C VAL A 144 46.21 6.02 23.67
N PRO A 145 45.85 7.00 24.52
CA PRO A 145 44.85 8.01 24.19
C PRO A 145 45.50 9.29 23.63
N VAL A 146 45.03 9.79 22.48
CA VAL A 146 45.23 11.18 22.06
C VAL A 146 43.90 11.72 21.56
N ALA A 147 43.47 12.82 22.16
CA ALA A 147 42.21 13.50 21.91
C ALA A 147 42.30 14.41 20.68
N THR A 148 41.36 14.28 19.75
CA THR A 148 40.96 15.34 18.80
C THR A 148 39.54 15.12 18.29
N THR A 149 38.66 16.11 18.56
CA THR A 149 37.44 16.51 17.83
C THR A 149 36.36 15.47 17.49
N PRO A 150 35.06 15.72 17.79
CA PRO A 150 33.98 14.84 17.36
C PRO A 150 33.75 15.01 15.85
N ALA A 151 34.51 14.26 15.05
CA ALA A 151 34.10 13.93 13.70
C ALA A 151 32.90 12.99 13.80
N TYR A 152 31.80 13.36 13.14
CA TYR A 152 30.66 12.49 12.89
C TYR A 152 31.13 11.26 12.11
N VAL A 153 31.51 10.21 12.83
CA VAL A 153 31.74 8.89 12.26
C VAL A 153 30.36 8.29 12.08
N ALA A 154 29.81 8.43 10.87
CA ALA A 154 28.64 7.68 10.46
C ALA A 154 28.97 6.19 10.65
N ASN A 155 28.27 5.54 11.58
CA ASN A 155 28.13 4.10 11.57
C ASN A 155 27.52 3.71 10.21
N ILE A 156 28.37 3.30 9.26
CA ILE A 156 27.92 2.65 8.03
C ILE A 156 27.51 1.25 8.45
N SER A 157 26.28 1.12 8.94
CA SER A 157 25.54 -0.12 8.82
C SER A 157 25.53 -0.47 7.33
N GLY A 158 26.05 -1.64 6.96
CA GLY A 158 26.18 -2.10 5.57
C GLY A 158 24.84 -2.39 4.86
N SER A 159 23.80 -1.61 5.16
CA SER A 159 22.44 -1.70 4.62
C SER A 159 22.08 -0.56 3.66
N ASP A 160 22.89 0.49 3.59
CA ASP A 160 22.54 1.73 2.88
C ASP A 160 23.26 1.83 1.53
N ILE A 161 22.66 2.55 0.58
CA ILE A 161 23.27 2.84 -0.72
C ILE A 161 24.47 3.78 -0.52
N SER A 162 25.62 3.43 -1.08
CA SER A 162 26.86 4.17 -0.85
C SER A 162 27.12 5.27 -1.88
N LEU A 163 26.66 5.09 -3.13
CA LEU A 163 26.89 6.00 -4.25
C LEU A 163 25.72 6.01 -5.24
N VAL A 164 25.36 7.20 -5.73
CA VAL A 164 24.58 7.42 -6.95
C VAL A 164 25.37 8.42 -7.80
N ASP A 165 25.93 7.94 -8.90
CA ASP A 165 26.81 8.71 -9.80
C ASP A 165 26.29 8.68 -11.24
N PHE A 166 26.66 9.68 -12.02
CA PHE A 166 26.32 9.80 -13.44
C PHE A 166 27.58 9.96 -14.28
N ARG A 167 27.66 9.19 -15.36
CA ARG A 167 28.75 9.26 -16.34
C ARG A 167 28.20 9.29 -17.74
N ARG A 168 28.85 10.05 -18.61
CA ARG A 168 28.59 10.02 -20.05
C ARG A 168 29.34 8.84 -20.67
N GLY A 169 28.63 7.97 -21.39
CA GLY A 169 29.21 6.89 -22.21
C GLY A 169 29.78 7.41 -23.52
N SER A 170 30.64 6.61 -24.17
CA SER A 170 31.26 6.93 -25.47
C SER A 170 30.23 7.23 -26.56
N ASP A 171 29.07 6.59 -26.48
CA ASP A 171 28.03 6.63 -27.53
C ASP A 171 26.98 7.72 -27.24
N ALA A 172 27.35 8.75 -26.46
CA ALA A 172 26.44 9.75 -25.92
C ALA A 172 25.27 9.15 -25.09
N SER A 173 25.47 7.94 -24.54
CA SER A 173 24.57 7.32 -23.57
C SER A 173 24.78 7.93 -22.18
N GLY A 174 23.69 8.05 -21.42
CA GLY A 174 23.74 8.40 -20.00
C GLY A 174 23.87 7.14 -19.16
N ARG A 175 24.97 6.99 -18.43
CA ARG A 175 25.23 5.84 -17.55
C ARG A 175 25.07 6.27 -16.10
N VAL A 176 24.03 5.79 -15.44
CA VAL A 176 23.82 5.95 -14.00
C VAL A 176 24.39 4.73 -13.29
N VAL A 177 25.29 4.96 -12.33
CA VAL A 177 25.94 3.92 -11.54
C VAL A 177 25.49 4.06 -10.09
N ILE A 178 24.93 2.99 -9.54
CA ILE A 178 24.41 2.94 -8.17
C ILE A 178 25.12 1.82 -7.43
N ASP A 179 25.80 2.15 -6.34
CA ASP A 179 26.44 1.17 -5.46
C ASP A 179 25.44 0.71 -4.39
N LEU A 180 25.02 -0.54 -4.52
CA LEU A 180 24.08 -1.24 -3.66
C LEU A 180 24.79 -1.83 -2.43
N PRO A 181 24.09 -2.00 -1.29
CA PRO A 181 24.68 -2.55 -0.08
C PRO A 181 25.10 -4.03 -0.24
N ASN A 182 24.42 -4.80 -1.10
CA ASN A 182 24.78 -6.18 -1.39
C ASN A 182 24.35 -6.60 -2.81
N ALA A 183 24.99 -7.65 -3.33
CA ALA A 183 24.74 -8.15 -4.68
C ALA A 183 23.35 -8.76 -4.89
N SER A 184 22.66 -9.11 -3.79
CA SER A 184 21.32 -9.68 -3.76
C SER A 184 20.21 -8.64 -3.58
N SER A 185 20.53 -7.34 -3.56
CA SER A 185 19.54 -6.28 -3.36
C SER A 185 18.54 -6.30 -4.50
N ALA A 186 17.25 -6.32 -4.15
CA ALA A 186 16.18 -6.34 -5.13
C ALA A 186 16.09 -4.96 -5.80
N THR A 187 16.20 -4.97 -7.12
CA THR A 187 16.14 -3.76 -7.96
C THR A 187 15.05 -3.94 -9.00
N ASP A 188 14.22 -2.92 -9.17
CA ASP A 188 13.20 -2.90 -10.22
C ASP A 188 13.39 -1.64 -11.05
N VAL A 189 13.57 -1.81 -12.35
CA VAL A 189 13.80 -0.73 -13.30
C VAL A 189 12.65 -0.74 -14.29
N SER A 190 11.76 0.24 -14.18
CA SER A 190 10.57 0.35 -15.01
C SER A 190 10.49 1.69 -15.72
N ARG A 191 9.97 1.68 -16.95
CA ARG A 191 9.72 2.89 -17.74
C ARG A 191 8.34 3.44 -17.39
N SER A 192 8.27 4.71 -17.03
CA SER A 192 7.03 5.45 -16.78
C SER A 192 6.99 6.70 -17.67
N GLY A 193 6.45 6.54 -18.88
CA GLY A 193 6.39 7.60 -19.88
C GLY A 193 7.77 8.11 -20.32
N LYS A 194 8.06 9.38 -20.03
CA LYS A 194 9.36 10.04 -20.31
C LYS A 194 10.39 9.84 -19.20
N SER A 195 9.99 9.22 -18.08
CA SER A 195 10.88 8.98 -16.96
C SER A 195 11.20 7.49 -16.82
N LEU A 196 12.39 7.18 -16.30
CA LEU A 196 12.77 5.84 -15.87
C LEU A 196 12.77 5.81 -14.35
N ILE A 197 12.03 4.88 -13.75
CA ILE A 197 11.91 4.73 -12.30
C ILE A 197 12.72 3.51 -11.89
N ILE A 198 13.65 3.71 -10.95
CA ILE A 198 14.43 2.67 -10.32
C ILE A 198 13.96 2.56 -8.87
N ASN A 199 13.31 1.47 -8.52
CA ASN A 199 12.94 1.15 -7.15
C ASN A 199 14.03 0.23 -6.55
N LEU A 200 14.55 0.61 -5.39
CA LEU A 200 15.63 -0.08 -4.70
C LEU A 200 15.12 -0.51 -3.31
N SER A 201 15.44 -1.73 -2.89
CA SER A 201 15.05 -2.24 -1.57
C SER A 201 15.87 -1.65 -0.40
N ALA A 202 16.88 -0.84 -0.68
CA ALA A 202 17.79 -0.26 0.31
C ALA A 202 17.54 1.25 0.51
N PRO A 203 17.67 1.78 1.73
CA PRO A 203 17.52 3.21 1.98
C PRO A 203 18.70 4.03 1.42
N LEU A 204 18.40 5.26 0.99
CA LEU A 204 19.37 6.29 0.62
C LEU A 204 19.78 7.10 1.87
N PRO A 205 21.08 7.27 2.15
CA PRO A 205 21.52 8.21 3.17
C PRO A 205 21.19 9.65 2.75
N ARG A 206 20.92 10.55 3.71
CA ARG A 206 20.52 11.95 3.45
C ARG A 206 21.44 12.71 2.49
N ARG A 207 22.74 12.36 2.42
CA ARG A 207 23.71 12.98 1.48
C ARG A 207 23.46 12.65 0.01
N LEU A 208 22.76 11.55 -0.29
CA LEU A 208 22.41 11.11 -1.63
C LEU A 208 20.97 11.45 -2.01
N GLU A 209 20.16 11.95 -1.08
CA GLU A 209 18.79 12.43 -1.32
C GLU A 209 18.84 13.83 -1.94
N ARG A 210 19.11 13.87 -3.25
CA ARG A 210 19.27 15.12 -4.01
C ARG A 210 18.86 14.94 -5.47
N ARG A 211 18.60 16.08 -6.11
CA ARG A 211 18.42 16.20 -7.56
C ARG A 211 19.76 16.52 -8.23
N LEU A 212 20.14 15.76 -9.24
CA LEU A 212 21.28 16.04 -10.11
C LEU A 212 20.77 16.50 -11.48
N ASP A 213 21.20 17.67 -11.92
CA ASP A 213 21.02 18.12 -13.31
C ASP A 213 22.23 17.63 -14.13
N VAL A 214 21.96 16.92 -15.23
CA VAL A 214 22.97 16.32 -16.10
C VAL A 214 22.79 16.74 -17.57
N THR A 215 22.03 17.81 -17.81
CA THR A 215 21.75 18.34 -19.16
C THR A 215 23.01 18.73 -19.94
N ASP A 216 24.03 19.29 -19.26
CA ASP A 216 25.30 19.71 -19.86
C ASP A 216 26.11 18.56 -20.50
N PHE A 217 25.82 17.31 -20.12
CA PHE A 217 26.52 16.15 -20.65
C PHE A 217 26.01 15.69 -22.02
N GLY A 218 24.95 16.30 -22.57
CA GLY A 218 24.45 16.02 -23.92
C GLY A 218 23.87 14.61 -24.09
N THR A 219 23.51 13.94 -23.00
CA THR A 219 22.86 12.62 -22.98
C THR A 219 21.34 12.74 -23.00
N PRO A 220 20.60 11.66 -23.33
CA PRO A 220 19.13 11.67 -23.21
C PRO A 220 18.61 11.84 -21.77
N VAL A 221 19.41 11.52 -20.75
CA VAL A 221 19.06 11.80 -19.34
C VAL A 221 19.25 13.31 -19.08
N GLN A 222 18.21 13.97 -18.54
CA GLN A 222 18.23 15.40 -18.20
C GLN A 222 18.45 15.61 -16.70
N SER A 223 17.73 14.87 -15.85
CA SER A 223 17.91 14.97 -14.39
C SER A 223 17.73 13.63 -13.70
N ILE A 224 18.34 13.49 -12.52
CA ILE A 224 18.30 12.31 -11.66
C ILE A 224 17.81 12.75 -10.28
N ASP A 225 16.63 12.28 -9.87
CA ASP A 225 16.01 12.56 -8.58
C ASP A 225 16.06 11.33 -7.70
N ALA A 226 16.88 11.35 -6.63
CA ALA A 226 17.00 10.25 -5.68
C ALA A 226 16.30 10.61 -4.36
N SER A 227 15.36 9.77 -3.89
CA SER A 227 14.54 10.00 -2.69
C SER A 227 14.23 8.71 -1.93
N ASN A 228 13.98 8.79 -0.62
CA ASN A 228 13.54 7.64 0.17
C ASN A 228 12.03 7.37 0.03
N GLN A 229 11.63 6.10 0.00
CA GLN A 229 10.24 5.65 -0.10
C GLN A 229 10.00 4.48 0.88
N GLY A 230 9.48 4.78 2.07
CA GLY A 230 9.24 3.77 3.11
C GLY A 230 10.55 3.13 3.59
N LYS A 231 10.70 1.81 3.39
CA LYS A 231 11.92 1.05 3.75
C LYS A 231 12.96 0.99 2.62
N GLY A 232 12.61 1.43 1.41
CA GLY A 232 13.49 1.44 0.24
C GLY A 232 13.73 2.85 -0.27
N SER A 233 14.28 2.94 -1.47
CA SER A 233 14.52 4.21 -2.16
C SER A 233 14.05 4.17 -3.60
N ARG A 234 13.79 5.36 -4.15
CA ARG A 234 13.38 5.56 -5.53
C ARG A 234 14.31 6.57 -6.19
N VAL A 235 14.88 6.17 -7.32
CA VAL A 235 15.67 7.04 -8.21
C VAL A 235 14.89 7.22 -9.51
N VAL A 236 14.56 8.47 -9.85
CA VAL A 236 13.81 8.83 -11.05
C VAL A 236 14.74 9.55 -12.02
N LEU A 237 14.88 9.02 -13.23
CA LEU A 237 15.62 9.66 -14.31
C LEU A 237 14.60 10.33 -15.25
N GLN A 238 14.68 11.65 -15.40
CA GLN A 238 13.89 12.34 -16.41
C GLN A 238 14.66 12.34 -17.73
N ASN A 239 14.08 11.74 -18.77
CA ASN A 239 14.74 11.55 -20.05
C ASN A 239 14.01 12.33 -21.16
N ALA A 240 14.77 12.81 -22.14
CA ALA A 240 14.26 13.54 -23.29
C ALA A 240 14.48 12.82 -24.61
N GLY A 241 13.52 13.00 -25.52
CA GLY A 241 13.48 12.34 -26.82
C GLY A 241 13.06 10.88 -26.76
N GLU A 242 13.34 10.15 -27.83
CA GLU A 242 13.16 8.71 -27.89
C GLU A 242 14.43 7.99 -27.43
N TRP A 243 14.29 7.14 -26.43
CA TRP A 243 15.39 6.48 -25.76
C TRP A 243 15.08 5.02 -25.44
N GLU A 244 16.13 4.22 -25.42
CA GLU A 244 16.12 2.85 -24.95
C GLU A 244 17.06 2.76 -23.75
N PHE A 245 16.76 1.87 -22.81
CA PHE A 245 17.59 1.65 -21.64
C PHE A 245 17.99 0.17 -21.53
N SER A 246 19.20 -0.06 -21.05
CA SER A 246 19.65 -1.36 -20.57
C SER A 246 20.08 -1.22 -19.11
N SER A 247 19.73 -2.20 -18.29
CA SER A 247 20.15 -2.24 -16.90
C SER A 247 20.71 -3.60 -16.56
N TYR A 248 21.87 -3.60 -15.92
CA TYR A 248 22.53 -4.81 -15.45
C TYR A 248 23.08 -4.57 -14.05
N GLN A 249 23.03 -5.62 -13.24
CA GLN A 249 23.59 -5.62 -11.89
C GLN A 249 24.76 -6.60 -11.82
N ALA A 250 25.94 -6.06 -11.53
CA ALA A 250 27.18 -6.82 -11.42
C ALA A 250 27.80 -6.55 -10.04
N ASN A 251 28.01 -7.62 -9.26
CA ASN A 251 28.44 -7.52 -7.86
C ASN A 251 27.50 -6.58 -7.08
N GLN A 252 28.03 -5.50 -6.52
CA GLN A 252 27.29 -4.48 -5.75
C GLN A 252 26.96 -3.23 -6.58
N GLN A 253 27.11 -3.26 -7.90
CA GLN A 253 26.80 -2.12 -8.77
C GLN A 253 25.59 -2.41 -9.66
N LEU A 254 24.60 -1.53 -9.62
CA LEU A 254 23.58 -1.41 -10.65
C LEU A 254 24.01 -0.34 -11.64
N VAL A 255 24.14 -0.73 -12.91
CA VAL A 255 24.43 0.19 -14.00
C VAL A 255 23.20 0.27 -14.89
N VAL A 256 22.68 1.48 -15.06
CA VAL A 256 21.58 1.78 -15.96
C VAL A 256 22.11 2.68 -17.06
N GLU A 257 22.07 2.19 -18.29
CA GLU A 257 22.54 2.90 -19.46
C GLU A 257 21.35 3.29 -20.34
N VAL A 258 21.19 4.59 -20.57
CA VAL A 258 20.13 5.17 -21.38
C VAL A 258 20.75 5.72 -22.66
N ARG A 259 20.36 5.19 -23.81
CA ARG A 259 20.85 5.60 -25.13
C ARG A 259 19.71 6.16 -25.96
N LYS A 260 20.03 7.06 -26.89
CA LYS A 260 19.07 7.49 -27.91
C LYS A 260 18.79 6.30 -28.83
N ILE A 261 17.52 6.12 -29.18
CA ILE A 261 17.10 5.13 -30.17
C ILE A 261 17.87 5.42 -31.47
N SER A 262 18.57 4.41 -32.00
CA SER A 262 19.40 4.59 -33.20
C SER A 262 18.56 5.05 -34.38
N THR A 263 19.17 5.72 -35.35
CA THR A 263 18.50 6.26 -36.54
C THR A 263 17.70 5.18 -37.29
N GLU A 264 18.04 3.89 -37.18
CA GLU A 264 17.27 2.77 -37.75
C GLU A 264 15.93 2.51 -37.05
N GLN A 265 15.84 2.73 -35.74
CA GLN A 265 14.60 2.61 -34.98
C GLN A 265 13.83 3.95 -34.95
N ALA A 266 14.51 5.10 -35.05
CA ALA A 266 13.87 6.39 -35.35
C ALA A 266 13.22 6.39 -36.74
N ASN A 267 13.81 5.64 -37.68
CA ASN A 267 13.22 5.33 -38.97
C ASN A 267 11.95 4.47 -38.81
N ALA A 268 11.91 3.52 -37.87
CA ALA A 268 10.68 2.80 -37.52
C ALA A 268 9.63 3.68 -36.81
N ALA A 269 10.03 4.68 -36.04
CA ALA A 269 9.12 5.67 -35.44
C ALA A 269 8.57 6.68 -36.46
N LEU A 270 9.35 7.04 -37.49
CA LEU A 270 8.91 7.81 -38.67
C LEU A 270 7.90 7.03 -39.51
N MET A 271 8.04 5.70 -39.60
CA MET A 271 7.02 4.82 -40.18
C MET A 271 5.71 4.85 -39.36
N ALA A 272 5.77 4.96 -38.03
CA ALA A 272 4.59 5.14 -37.17
C ALA A 272 3.97 6.55 -37.26
N LEU A 273 4.74 7.56 -37.68
CA LEU A 273 4.29 8.93 -37.91
C LEU A 273 3.76 9.18 -39.35
N GLY A 274 3.60 8.12 -40.16
CA GLY A 274 3.06 8.21 -41.52
C GLY A 274 4.04 8.72 -42.58
N LYS A 275 5.36 8.80 -42.29
CA LYS A 275 6.38 9.19 -43.26
C LYS A 275 7.10 7.95 -43.79
N THR A 276 6.80 7.57 -45.03
CA THR A 276 7.36 6.39 -45.70
C THR A 276 8.86 6.53 -45.88
N ILE A 277 9.62 5.52 -45.43
CA ILE A 277 11.08 5.47 -45.60
C ILE A 277 11.37 4.51 -46.73
N TYR A 278 12.02 5.05 -47.75
CA TYR A 278 12.34 4.34 -48.97
C TYR A 278 13.68 3.58 -48.81
N LYS A 279 13.62 2.25 -48.86
CA LYS A 279 14.73 1.31 -48.65
C LYS A 279 15.13 0.56 -49.93
N GLY A 280 14.45 0.80 -51.04
CA GLY A 280 14.70 0.09 -52.29
C GLY A 280 16.08 0.37 -52.88
N GLU A 281 16.60 -0.58 -53.66
CA GLU A 281 17.81 -0.39 -54.46
C GLU A 281 17.68 0.86 -55.35
N LYS A 282 18.77 1.64 -55.44
CA LYS A 282 18.78 2.89 -56.18
C LYS A 282 18.75 2.61 -57.68
N LEU A 283 17.87 3.31 -58.37
CA LEU A 283 17.63 3.15 -59.78
C LEU A 283 17.64 4.51 -60.47
N SER A 284 18.22 4.54 -61.67
CA SER A 284 18.20 5.69 -62.57
C SER A 284 17.49 5.30 -63.86
N LEU A 285 16.36 5.94 -64.15
CA LEU A 285 15.51 5.65 -65.31
C LEU A 285 15.15 6.94 -66.02
N ASN A 286 15.04 6.88 -67.34
CA ASN A 286 14.59 8.02 -68.13
C ASN A 286 13.55 7.54 -69.14
N PHE A 287 12.29 7.86 -68.89
CA PHE A 287 11.16 7.50 -69.72
C PHE A 287 10.48 8.75 -70.25
N GLN A 288 10.23 8.79 -71.55
CA GLN A 288 9.48 9.84 -72.21
C GLN A 288 8.22 9.21 -72.82
N ASN A 289 7.05 9.68 -72.39
CA ASN A 289 5.74 9.23 -72.88
C ASN A 289 5.53 7.70 -72.86
N VAL A 290 5.79 7.05 -71.72
CA VAL A 290 5.64 5.60 -71.56
C VAL A 290 4.32 5.27 -70.86
N GLU A 291 3.68 4.17 -71.22
CA GLU A 291 2.47 3.69 -70.54
C GLU A 291 2.77 3.32 -69.09
N VAL A 292 1.87 3.73 -68.18
CA VAL A 292 2.03 3.50 -66.73
C VAL A 292 2.14 2.00 -66.40
N ARG A 293 1.47 1.12 -67.16
CA ARG A 293 1.56 -0.34 -66.98
C ARG A 293 2.96 -0.87 -67.30
N ALA A 294 3.51 -0.47 -68.45
CA ALA A 294 4.86 -0.84 -68.86
C ALA A 294 5.89 -0.31 -67.84
N LEU A 295 5.71 0.92 -67.36
CA LEU A 295 6.55 1.50 -66.32
C LEU A 295 6.50 0.68 -65.01
N LEU A 296 5.31 0.37 -64.50
CA LEU A 296 5.15 -0.42 -63.28
C LEU A 296 5.72 -1.84 -63.43
N GLN A 297 5.62 -2.44 -64.62
CA GLN A 297 6.21 -3.74 -64.92
C GLN A 297 7.74 -3.68 -64.91
N THR A 298 8.34 -2.66 -65.52
CA THR A 298 9.81 -2.48 -65.47
C THR A 298 10.32 -2.25 -64.05
N LEU A 299 9.55 -1.54 -63.21
CA LEU A 299 9.87 -1.36 -61.79
C LEU A 299 9.74 -2.67 -61.00
N ALA A 300 8.74 -3.49 -61.30
CA ALA A 300 8.54 -4.80 -60.67
C ALA A 300 9.64 -5.81 -61.05
N GLU A 301 10.06 -5.79 -62.30
CA GLU A 301 11.14 -6.63 -62.83
C GLU A 301 12.50 -6.24 -62.22
N PHE A 302 12.78 -4.94 -62.08
CA PHE A 302 14.00 -4.47 -61.43
C PHE A 302 14.02 -4.80 -59.92
N ALA A 303 12.90 -4.61 -59.23
CA ALA A 303 12.82 -4.80 -57.77
C ALA A 303 12.50 -6.25 -57.34
N GLY A 304 12.27 -7.17 -58.29
CA GLY A 304 12.04 -8.59 -58.03
C GLY A 304 10.73 -8.91 -57.30
N PHE A 305 9.67 -8.10 -57.45
CA PHE A 305 8.36 -8.38 -56.82
C PHE A 305 7.29 -8.74 -57.85
N ASN A 306 6.33 -9.56 -57.44
CA ASN A 306 5.20 -9.93 -58.29
C ASN A 306 4.17 -8.79 -58.32
N LEU A 307 3.84 -8.30 -59.50
CA LEU A 307 2.92 -7.19 -59.72
C LEU A 307 1.65 -7.67 -60.42
N VAL A 308 0.49 -7.30 -59.87
CA VAL A 308 -0.82 -7.44 -60.53
C VAL A 308 -1.44 -6.07 -60.72
N THR A 309 -1.46 -5.59 -61.97
CA THR A 309 -2.11 -4.33 -62.36
C THR A 309 -3.55 -4.61 -62.81
N GLY A 310 -4.53 -3.90 -62.26
CA GLY A 310 -5.90 -3.95 -62.76
C GLY A 310 -6.03 -3.45 -64.20
N ASP A 311 -7.06 -3.89 -64.91
CA ASP A 311 -7.34 -3.48 -66.31
C ASP A 311 -7.66 -1.98 -66.41
N THR A 312 -8.10 -1.38 -65.30
CA THR A 312 -8.45 0.04 -65.17
C THR A 312 -7.24 0.97 -65.02
N VAL A 313 -6.00 0.45 -64.99
CA VAL A 313 -4.78 1.26 -64.95
C VAL A 313 -4.41 1.73 -66.37
N THR A 314 -4.74 2.99 -66.71
CA THR A 314 -4.50 3.60 -68.02
C THR A 314 -3.76 4.95 -67.91
N GLY A 315 -3.06 5.35 -68.99
CA GLY A 315 -2.40 6.64 -69.13
C GLY A 315 -0.90 6.55 -69.44
N THR A 316 -0.35 7.62 -70.01
CA THR A 316 1.10 7.76 -70.26
C THR A 316 1.74 8.71 -69.25
N MET A 317 3.03 8.54 -69.02
CA MET A 317 3.82 9.36 -68.11
C MET A 317 5.24 9.56 -68.62
N THR A 318 5.77 10.76 -68.42
CA THR A 318 7.18 11.10 -68.64
C THR A 318 7.84 11.23 -67.28
N LEU A 319 8.89 10.46 -67.04
CA LEU A 319 9.54 10.36 -65.73
C LEU A 319 11.06 10.21 -65.89
N ARG A 320 11.80 11.08 -65.22
CA ARG A 320 13.27 11.01 -65.14
C ARG A 320 13.67 10.89 -63.68
N LEU A 321 14.25 9.75 -63.32
CA LEU A 321 14.74 9.43 -62.00
C LEU A 321 16.26 9.28 -62.06
N LYS A 322 16.97 9.86 -61.10
CA LYS A 322 18.41 9.70 -60.93
C LYS A 322 18.70 9.35 -59.47
N ASP A 323 19.32 8.20 -59.25
CA ASP A 323 19.72 7.71 -57.92
C ASP A 323 18.57 7.65 -56.91
N VAL A 324 17.37 7.26 -57.36
CA VAL A 324 16.15 7.20 -56.54
C VAL A 324 15.87 5.74 -56.15
N PRO A 325 15.60 5.42 -54.87
CA PRO A 325 15.12 4.10 -54.46
C PRO A 325 13.88 3.64 -55.24
N TRP A 326 13.80 2.38 -55.66
CA TRP A 326 12.67 1.89 -56.47
C TRP A 326 11.30 2.00 -55.78
N ASP A 327 11.25 1.92 -54.45
CA ASP A 327 10.03 2.05 -53.67
C ASP A 327 9.56 3.51 -53.57
N GLN A 328 10.50 4.47 -53.59
CA GLN A 328 10.21 5.89 -53.78
C GLN A 328 9.70 6.17 -55.19
N ALA A 329 10.35 5.58 -56.20
CA ALA A 329 9.93 5.68 -57.58
C ALA A 329 8.50 5.15 -57.77
N LEU A 330 8.19 3.99 -57.19
CA LEU A 330 6.85 3.39 -57.22
C LEU A 330 5.81 4.31 -56.56
N ASP A 331 6.12 4.90 -55.41
CA ASP A 331 5.20 5.79 -54.69
C ASP A 331 4.89 7.07 -55.48
N ILE A 332 5.90 7.67 -56.12
CA ILE A 332 5.74 8.84 -56.98
C ILE A 332 4.82 8.52 -58.17
N VAL A 333 5.02 7.35 -58.80
CA VAL A 333 4.18 6.88 -59.92
C VAL A 333 2.73 6.69 -59.48
N LEU A 334 2.53 6.05 -58.33
CA LEU A 334 1.20 5.80 -57.77
C LEU A 334 0.49 7.13 -57.43
N GLN A 335 1.19 8.06 -56.77
CA GLN A 335 0.63 9.35 -56.36
C GLN A 335 0.27 10.25 -57.55
N GLN A 336 1.12 10.30 -58.59
CA GLN A 336 0.86 11.12 -59.78
C GLN A 336 -0.36 10.65 -60.59
N LYS A 337 -0.66 9.35 -60.55
CA LYS A 337 -1.77 8.75 -61.31
C LYS A 337 -2.97 8.34 -60.44
N GLY A 338 -2.98 8.70 -59.15
CA GLY A 338 -4.10 8.40 -58.24
C GLY A 338 -4.34 6.89 -58.03
N LEU A 339 -3.26 6.10 -58.09
CA LEU A 339 -3.28 4.65 -57.92
C LEU A 339 -2.92 4.30 -56.47
N ALA A 340 -3.49 3.21 -55.95
CA ALA A 340 -3.16 2.69 -54.64
C ALA A 340 -2.57 1.27 -54.76
N LYS A 341 -1.57 0.97 -53.92
CA LYS A 341 -0.99 -0.38 -53.79
C LYS A 341 -1.58 -1.09 -52.58
N ARG A 342 -1.87 -2.38 -52.72
CA ARG A 342 -2.16 -3.29 -51.60
C ARG A 342 -1.32 -4.54 -51.73
N GLN A 343 -0.52 -4.79 -50.69
CA GLN A 343 0.29 -5.98 -50.59
C GLN A 343 -0.55 -7.10 -49.97
N VAL A 344 -0.64 -8.24 -50.66
CA VAL A 344 -1.24 -9.47 -50.14
C VAL A 344 -0.19 -10.58 -50.28
N GLY A 345 0.52 -10.88 -49.20
CA GLY A 345 1.65 -11.80 -49.22
C GLY A 345 2.78 -11.31 -50.13
N ASN A 346 3.14 -12.13 -51.12
CA ASN A 346 4.24 -11.89 -52.08
C ASN A 346 3.81 -11.15 -53.36
N VAL A 347 2.55 -10.69 -53.43
CA VAL A 347 2.00 -10.03 -54.62
C VAL A 347 1.53 -8.62 -54.26
N ILE A 348 1.94 -7.63 -55.05
CA ILE A 348 1.48 -6.25 -54.95
C ILE A 348 0.39 -6.04 -56.00
N ARG A 349 -0.83 -5.74 -55.53
CA ARG A 349 -1.94 -5.35 -56.40
C ARG A 349 -1.99 -3.84 -56.51
N ILE A 350 -1.99 -3.33 -57.74
CA ILE A 350 -2.10 -1.89 -58.05
C ILE A 350 -3.41 -1.66 -58.80
N ALA A 351 -4.25 -0.77 -58.28
CA ALA A 351 -5.51 -0.37 -58.88
C ALA A 351 -5.82 1.11 -58.53
N PRO A 352 -6.75 1.77 -59.24
CA PRO A 352 -7.23 3.09 -58.86
C PRO A 352 -7.71 3.14 -57.41
N GLN A 353 -7.46 4.25 -56.72
CA GLN A 353 -7.79 4.40 -55.30
C GLN A 353 -9.29 4.18 -55.00
N ALA A 354 -10.18 4.55 -55.93
CA ALA A 354 -11.62 4.39 -55.81
C ALA A 354 -12.05 2.90 -55.72
N ASP A 355 -11.49 2.04 -56.59
CA ASP A 355 -11.80 0.61 -56.62
C ASP A 355 -11.33 -0.10 -55.34
N MET A 356 -10.19 0.35 -54.80
CA MET A 356 -9.61 -0.19 -53.56
C MET A 356 -10.47 0.13 -52.33
N ILE A 357 -11.03 1.35 -52.26
CA ILE A 357 -11.95 1.76 -51.19
C ILE A 357 -13.26 0.98 -51.28
N ALA A 358 -13.81 0.80 -52.49
CA ALA A 358 -15.05 0.04 -52.70
C ALA A 358 -14.91 -1.43 -52.25
N LEU A 359 -13.82 -2.09 -52.64
CA LEU A 359 -13.53 -3.47 -52.21
C LEU A 359 -13.29 -3.59 -50.70
N ALA A 360 -12.61 -2.62 -50.09
CA ALA A 360 -12.39 -2.60 -48.64
C ALA A 360 -13.71 -2.42 -47.86
N LYS A 361 -14.58 -1.53 -48.34
CA LYS A 361 -15.91 -1.31 -47.77
C LYS A 361 -16.77 -2.57 -47.87
N GLN A 362 -16.84 -3.19 -49.05
CA GLN A 362 -17.58 -4.45 -49.24
C GLN A 362 -17.04 -5.58 -48.35
N ALA A 363 -15.72 -5.68 -48.16
CA ALA A 363 -15.12 -6.68 -47.29
C ALA A 363 -15.40 -6.41 -45.80
N ALA A 364 -15.46 -5.15 -45.37
CA ALA A 364 -15.83 -4.76 -44.02
C ALA A 364 -17.33 -5.05 -43.76
N GLU A 365 -18.20 -4.65 -44.66
CA GLU A 365 -19.65 -4.93 -44.60
C GLU A 365 -19.93 -6.44 -44.61
N ALA A 366 -19.19 -7.22 -45.41
CA ALA A 366 -19.32 -8.67 -45.41
C ALA A 366 -18.87 -9.32 -44.09
N LYS A 367 -17.80 -8.80 -43.46
CA LYS A 367 -17.37 -9.24 -42.13
C LYS A 367 -18.41 -8.90 -41.07
N GLU A 368 -18.93 -7.67 -41.08
CA GLU A 368 -19.99 -7.24 -40.17
C GLU A 368 -21.26 -8.08 -40.34
N ALA A 369 -21.68 -8.35 -41.59
CA ALA A 369 -22.80 -9.22 -41.90
C ALA A 369 -22.58 -10.66 -41.40
N THR A 370 -21.35 -11.17 -41.48
CA THR A 370 -20.99 -12.51 -40.95
C THR A 370 -21.06 -12.52 -39.42
N THR A 371 -20.47 -11.53 -38.75
CA THR A 371 -20.50 -11.38 -37.30
C THR A 371 -21.91 -11.14 -36.74
N LEU A 372 -22.82 -10.57 -37.53
CA LEU A 372 -24.23 -10.42 -37.18
C LEU A 372 -25.02 -11.74 -37.32
N GLN A 373 -24.58 -12.67 -38.17
CA GLN A 373 -25.23 -13.95 -38.41
C GLN A 373 -24.78 -15.07 -37.47
N GLU A 374 -23.77 -14.84 -36.62
CA GLU A 374 -23.35 -15.80 -35.60
C GLU A 374 -24.52 -16.17 -34.65
N PRO A 375 -24.66 -17.45 -34.28
CA PRO A 375 -25.72 -17.91 -33.39
C PRO A 375 -25.48 -17.43 -31.96
N LEU A 376 -26.56 -17.01 -31.30
CA LEU A 376 -26.53 -16.56 -29.91
C LEU A 376 -26.90 -17.73 -29.01
N ILE A 377 -26.14 -17.90 -27.93
CA ILE A 377 -26.33 -18.97 -26.95
C ILE A 377 -26.79 -18.33 -25.64
N THR A 378 -27.70 -19.02 -24.95
CA THR A 378 -28.11 -18.64 -23.59
C THR A 378 -27.33 -19.48 -22.59
N GLU A 379 -26.63 -18.82 -21.66
CA GLU A 379 -25.92 -19.45 -20.55
C GLU A 379 -26.45 -18.90 -19.22
N VAL A 380 -26.48 -19.75 -18.20
CA VAL A 380 -26.94 -19.40 -16.84
C VAL A 380 -25.74 -19.44 -15.91
N PHE A 381 -25.45 -18.31 -15.27
CA PHE A 381 -24.38 -18.17 -14.28
C PHE A 381 -24.95 -18.11 -12.86
N GLN A 382 -24.55 -19.05 -12.01
CA GLN A 382 -24.89 -19.01 -10.58
C GLN A 382 -23.89 -18.11 -9.84
N ILE A 383 -24.38 -17.05 -9.19
CA ILE A 383 -23.58 -16.16 -8.36
C ILE A 383 -23.55 -16.68 -6.93
N LYS A 384 -22.37 -16.69 -6.28
CA LYS A 384 -22.15 -17.32 -4.97
C LYS A 384 -22.07 -16.33 -3.81
N TYR A 385 -21.35 -15.23 -3.96
CA TYR A 385 -21.01 -14.33 -2.84
C TYR A 385 -21.67 -12.96 -2.94
N ARG A 386 -21.89 -12.45 -4.16
CA ARG A 386 -22.57 -11.16 -4.39
C ARG A 386 -24.04 -11.37 -4.78
N THR A 387 -24.80 -10.28 -4.72
CA THR A 387 -26.16 -10.27 -5.29
C THR A 387 -26.11 -10.13 -6.80
N VAL A 388 -27.04 -10.80 -7.48
CA VAL A 388 -27.12 -10.78 -8.94
C VAL A 388 -27.37 -9.37 -9.48
N GLU A 389 -28.07 -8.50 -8.76
CA GLU A 389 -28.33 -7.12 -9.17
C GLU A 389 -27.05 -6.28 -9.20
N GLU A 390 -26.17 -6.45 -8.20
CA GLU A 390 -24.89 -5.76 -8.15
C GLU A 390 -23.99 -6.22 -9.30
N VAL A 391 -23.94 -7.52 -9.56
CA VAL A 391 -23.18 -8.11 -10.66
C VAL A 391 -23.73 -7.68 -12.03
N MET A 392 -25.05 -7.63 -12.19
CA MET A 392 -25.70 -7.16 -13.41
C MET A 392 -25.31 -5.70 -13.70
N SER A 393 -25.28 -4.84 -12.68
CA SER A 393 -24.86 -3.45 -12.84
C SER A 393 -23.40 -3.30 -13.27
N ALA A 394 -22.52 -4.22 -12.86
CA ALA A 394 -21.12 -4.23 -13.24
C ALA A 394 -20.88 -4.73 -14.68
N ILE A 395 -21.72 -5.65 -15.17
CA ILE A 395 -21.58 -6.29 -16.49
C ILE A 395 -22.45 -5.60 -17.55
N ALA A 396 -23.31 -4.67 -17.14
CA ALA A 396 -24.20 -3.93 -18.04
C ALA A 396 -23.48 -3.14 -19.16
N GLY A 397 -22.18 -2.83 -19.00
CA GLY A 397 -21.38 -2.21 -20.07
C GLY A 397 -20.71 -3.21 -21.03
N LEU A 398 -20.72 -4.51 -20.69
CA LEU A 398 -20.10 -5.59 -21.48
C LEU A 398 -21.12 -6.31 -22.36
N VAL A 399 -22.33 -6.48 -21.83
CA VAL A 399 -23.51 -6.80 -22.63
C VAL A 399 -23.95 -5.49 -23.24
N ASP A 400 -24.24 -5.45 -24.54
CA ASP A 400 -24.77 -4.27 -25.25
C ASP A 400 -26.21 -3.97 -24.78
N ILE A 401 -26.36 -3.69 -23.48
CA ILE A 401 -27.55 -3.13 -22.86
C ILE A 401 -27.44 -1.63 -23.14
N ASP A 402 -27.53 -1.27 -24.42
CA ASP A 402 -27.58 0.11 -24.84
C ASP A 402 -28.80 0.75 -24.18
N SER A 403 -28.50 1.46 -23.10
CA SER A 403 -29.44 2.00 -22.15
C SER A 403 -30.09 3.25 -22.76
N LYS A 404 -30.92 3.06 -23.79
CA LYS A 404 -31.94 4.05 -24.18
C LYS A 404 -33.23 3.91 -23.38
N ASN A 405 -33.12 3.54 -22.11
CA ASN A 405 -34.27 3.51 -21.22
C ASN A 405 -33.91 3.98 -19.81
N LYS A 406 -33.37 5.19 -19.70
CA LYS A 406 -33.47 6.02 -18.49
C LYS A 406 -33.45 7.50 -18.88
N GLY A 407 -34.65 8.06 -19.04
CA GLY A 407 -34.90 9.50 -18.97
C GLY A 407 -34.87 10.28 -20.29
N SER A 408 -35.92 10.16 -21.11
CA SER A 408 -36.43 11.32 -21.83
C SER A 408 -37.93 11.15 -22.09
N THR A 409 -38.71 11.94 -21.36
CA THR A 409 -40.13 12.17 -21.58
C THR A 409 -40.29 12.91 -22.90
N SER A 410 -40.52 12.21 -24.01
CA SER A 410 -41.14 12.79 -25.21
C SER A 410 -41.66 11.70 -26.14
N THR A 411 -42.99 11.61 -26.18
CA THR A 411 -43.85 11.48 -27.37
C THR A 411 -43.31 10.68 -28.56
N ASN A 412 -43.99 9.55 -28.80
CA ASN A 412 -44.16 8.86 -30.09
C ASN A 412 -42.92 8.76 -30.99
N ASN A 413 -42.23 7.62 -30.89
CA ASN A 413 -41.54 7.07 -32.04
C ASN A 413 -41.77 5.56 -32.13
N THR A 414 -42.81 5.21 -32.88
CA THR A 414 -42.96 3.88 -33.49
C THR A 414 -41.90 3.78 -34.59
N GLY A 415 -40.73 3.23 -34.28
CA GLY A 415 -39.68 3.07 -35.27
C GLY A 415 -38.36 2.54 -34.69
N ASN A 416 -38.04 1.30 -35.03
CA ASN A 416 -36.75 0.62 -34.88
C ASN A 416 -36.36 0.08 -33.49
N ASN A 417 -37.17 -0.85 -32.97
CA ASN A 417 -36.67 -1.97 -32.16
C ASN A 417 -36.13 -3.08 -33.08
N ASN A 418 -35.10 -2.77 -33.88
CA ASN A 418 -34.48 -3.78 -34.73
C ASN A 418 -33.43 -4.54 -33.90
N GLY A 419 -33.88 -5.54 -33.16
CA GLY A 419 -33.07 -6.68 -32.72
C GLY A 419 -31.90 -6.39 -31.77
N LEU A 420 -32.17 -5.99 -30.52
CA LEU A 420 -31.28 -6.34 -29.42
C LEU A 420 -31.36 -7.88 -29.27
N ARG A 421 -30.53 -8.59 -30.04
CA ARG A 421 -30.51 -10.06 -30.01
C ARG A 421 -29.81 -10.57 -28.73
N ALA A 422 -28.97 -9.72 -28.15
CA ALA A 422 -28.35 -9.90 -26.85
C ALA A 422 -29.27 -9.46 -25.72
N SER A 423 -29.37 -10.27 -24.66
CA SER A 423 -30.13 -9.89 -23.47
C SER A 423 -29.55 -10.53 -22.22
N ALA A 424 -29.55 -9.81 -21.10
CA ALA A 424 -29.21 -10.35 -19.79
C ALA A 424 -30.39 -10.12 -18.84
N TYR A 425 -30.69 -11.13 -18.02
CA TYR A 425 -31.74 -11.10 -17.01
C TYR A 425 -31.20 -11.62 -15.69
N ALA A 426 -31.47 -10.90 -14.61
CA ALA A 426 -31.11 -11.29 -13.26
C ALA A 426 -32.32 -11.88 -12.54
N ASP A 427 -32.22 -13.12 -12.06
CA ASP A 427 -33.22 -13.71 -11.17
C ASP A 427 -32.77 -13.59 -9.71
N ALA A 428 -33.32 -12.59 -9.02
CA ALA A 428 -33.07 -12.30 -7.61
C ALA A 428 -33.37 -13.48 -6.67
N LYS A 429 -34.36 -14.32 -7.00
CA LYS A 429 -34.80 -15.41 -6.11
C LYS A 429 -33.83 -16.58 -6.08
N THR A 430 -33.19 -16.84 -7.21
CA THR A 430 -32.23 -17.95 -7.37
C THR A 430 -30.78 -17.47 -7.39
N ASN A 431 -30.55 -16.15 -7.37
CA ASN A 431 -29.24 -15.50 -7.53
C ASN A 431 -28.52 -15.95 -8.80
N GLN A 432 -29.27 -16.04 -9.91
CA GLN A 432 -28.79 -16.50 -11.21
C GLN A 432 -28.83 -15.38 -12.24
N LEU A 433 -27.73 -15.24 -12.99
CA LEU A 433 -27.63 -14.36 -14.13
C LEU A 433 -27.80 -15.17 -15.42
N VAL A 434 -28.89 -14.93 -16.14
CA VAL A 434 -29.17 -15.55 -17.44
C VAL A 434 -28.71 -14.59 -18.53
N VAL A 435 -27.72 -14.97 -19.33
CA VAL A 435 -27.18 -14.14 -20.41
C VAL A 435 -27.37 -14.85 -21.74
N ARG A 436 -27.86 -14.12 -22.73
CA ARG A 436 -27.96 -14.54 -24.12
C ARG A 436 -27.06 -13.68 -24.97
N GLU A 437 -25.97 -14.27 -25.50
CA GLU A 437 -24.97 -13.55 -26.28
C GLU A 437 -24.15 -14.51 -27.18
N LYS A 438 -23.25 -13.97 -28.02
CA LYS A 438 -22.25 -14.71 -28.79
C LYS A 438 -21.26 -15.44 -27.88
N PRO A 439 -20.77 -16.63 -28.27
CA PRO A 439 -19.83 -17.41 -27.46
C PRO A 439 -18.59 -16.66 -26.94
N PRO A 440 -17.89 -15.81 -27.74
CA PRO A 440 -16.71 -15.11 -27.27
C PRO A 440 -16.98 -14.14 -26.11
N VAL A 441 -18.15 -13.51 -26.08
CA VAL A 441 -18.53 -12.57 -25.01
C VAL A 441 -18.97 -13.32 -23.76
N LEU A 442 -19.61 -14.49 -23.91
CA LEU A 442 -19.93 -15.36 -22.77
C LEU A 442 -18.65 -15.84 -22.04
N ASP A 443 -17.58 -16.14 -22.80
CA ASP A 443 -16.28 -16.47 -22.23
C ASP A 443 -15.65 -15.29 -21.47
N GLU A 444 -15.79 -14.07 -22.00
CA GLU A 444 -15.35 -12.84 -21.33
C GLU A 444 -16.14 -12.56 -20.04
N ILE A 445 -17.47 -12.72 -20.08
CA ILE A 445 -18.35 -12.61 -18.91
C ILE A 445 -17.94 -13.64 -17.85
N ARG A 446 -17.65 -14.88 -18.25
CA ARG A 446 -17.17 -15.92 -17.32
C ARG A 446 -15.86 -15.54 -16.66
N ALA A 447 -14.91 -14.97 -17.41
CA ALA A 447 -13.65 -14.50 -16.88
C ALA A 447 -13.82 -13.33 -15.89
N VAL A 448 -14.71 -12.38 -16.19
CA VAL A 448 -15.03 -11.25 -15.32
C VAL A 448 -15.74 -11.71 -14.04
N LEU A 449 -16.72 -12.60 -14.16
CA LEU A 449 -17.44 -13.17 -13.01
C LEU A 449 -16.49 -13.88 -12.04
N ALA A 450 -15.50 -14.63 -12.54
CA ALA A 450 -14.50 -15.30 -11.71
C ALA A 450 -13.63 -14.32 -10.90
N ILE A 451 -13.49 -13.07 -11.35
CA ILE A 451 -12.73 -12.03 -10.65
C ILE A 451 -13.60 -11.31 -9.62
N ILE A 452 -14.87 -11.04 -9.95
CA ILE A 452 -15.80 -10.23 -9.13
C ILE A 452 -16.47 -11.05 -8.02
N ASP A 453 -16.90 -12.28 -8.30
CA ASP A 453 -17.63 -13.16 -7.38
C ASP A 453 -16.66 -13.89 -6.42
N LYS A 454 -16.00 -13.08 -5.58
CA LYS A 454 -15.13 -13.54 -4.48
C LYS A 454 -15.78 -13.22 -3.14
N PRO A 455 -15.50 -14.03 -2.09
CA PRO A 455 -16.01 -13.76 -0.75
C PRO A 455 -15.52 -12.39 -0.26
N SER A 456 -16.41 -11.61 0.35
CA SER A 456 -16.04 -10.36 1.00
C SER A 456 -15.22 -10.65 2.26
N LYS A 457 -14.15 -9.87 2.45
CA LYS A 457 -13.40 -9.89 3.70
C LYS A 457 -14.26 -9.28 4.81
N GLN A 458 -14.09 -9.79 6.02
CA GLN A 458 -14.76 -9.27 7.21
C GLN A 458 -13.75 -8.58 8.11
N VAL A 459 -14.21 -7.59 8.87
CA VAL A 459 -13.42 -6.83 9.83
C VAL A 459 -14.09 -6.89 11.18
N LEU A 460 -13.36 -7.34 12.19
CA LEU A 460 -13.71 -7.22 13.59
C LEU A 460 -13.17 -5.88 14.10
N ILE A 461 -14.05 -5.02 14.59
CA ILE A 461 -13.67 -3.74 15.16
C ILE A 461 -13.86 -3.82 16.68
N GLU A 462 -12.79 -3.56 17.42
CA GLU A 462 -12.81 -3.40 18.87
C GLU A 462 -12.51 -1.94 19.22
N ALA A 463 -13.43 -1.30 19.95
CA ALA A 463 -13.16 -0.01 20.55
C ALA A 463 -12.96 -0.17 22.06
N ARG A 464 -12.08 0.64 22.66
CA ARG A 464 -11.91 0.75 24.10
C ARG A 464 -12.03 2.21 24.50
N ILE A 465 -13.02 2.50 25.34
CA ILE A 465 -13.29 3.83 25.85
C ILE A 465 -12.88 3.81 27.31
N VAL A 466 -11.86 4.58 27.65
CA VAL A 466 -11.28 4.63 29.00
C VAL A 466 -11.57 6.01 29.58
N GLU A 467 -12.31 6.05 30.68
CA GLU A 467 -12.54 7.26 31.46
C GLU A 467 -11.79 7.14 32.80
N VAL A 468 -10.92 8.10 33.08
CA VAL A 468 -10.15 8.19 34.31
C VAL A 468 -10.59 9.46 35.05
N SER A 469 -10.85 9.34 36.34
CA SER A 469 -11.14 10.47 37.21
C SER A 469 -10.19 10.47 38.41
N ASP A 470 -9.65 11.64 38.75
CA ASP A 470 -8.84 11.88 39.95
C ASP A 470 -9.37 13.16 40.61
N THR A 471 -10.03 12.99 41.75
CA THR A 471 -10.60 14.09 42.54
C THR A 471 -9.77 14.27 43.80
N PHE A 472 -9.38 15.50 44.07
CA PHE A 472 -8.65 15.89 45.27
C PHE A 472 -9.32 17.09 45.92
N GLN A 473 -9.62 17.00 47.21
CA GLN A 473 -10.13 18.13 47.97
C GLN A 473 -9.46 18.22 49.34
N ARG A 474 -9.12 19.45 49.74
CA ARG A 474 -8.52 19.75 51.04
C ARG A 474 -9.20 20.96 51.64
N ASP A 475 -9.80 20.75 52.81
CA ASP A 475 -10.52 21.79 53.55
C ASP A 475 -9.91 21.97 54.94
N LEU A 476 -9.68 23.23 55.31
CA LEU A 476 -9.24 23.65 56.63
C LEU A 476 -10.18 24.74 57.13
N GLY A 477 -10.71 24.56 58.34
CA GLY A 477 -11.62 25.50 58.99
C GLY A 477 -11.31 25.70 60.46
N VAL A 478 -11.86 26.78 61.02
CA VAL A 478 -11.66 27.19 62.39
C VAL A 478 -12.98 27.69 62.98
N LYS A 479 -13.28 27.27 64.21
CA LYS A 479 -14.30 27.89 65.04
C LYS A 479 -13.64 28.47 66.28
N LEU A 480 -13.88 29.75 66.53
CA LEU A 480 -13.32 30.44 67.68
C LEU A 480 -14.44 31.12 68.46
N GLY A 481 -14.57 30.78 69.73
CA GLY A 481 -15.55 31.32 70.66
C GLY A 481 -14.90 32.03 71.83
N PHE A 482 -15.43 33.19 72.19
CA PHE A 482 -15.10 33.94 73.39
C PHE A 482 -16.40 34.47 73.99
N ALA A 483 -16.63 34.13 75.25
CA ALA A 483 -17.72 34.67 76.04
C ALA A 483 -17.20 35.08 77.42
N LYS A 484 -17.60 36.25 77.89
CA LYS A 484 -17.37 36.75 79.26
C LYS A 484 -18.66 37.32 79.82
N VAL A 485 -19.03 36.87 81.01
CA VAL A 485 -20.18 37.37 81.77
C VAL A 485 -19.63 38.00 83.06
N GLY A 486 -20.02 39.22 83.38
CA GLY A 486 -19.58 39.89 84.60
C GLY A 486 -20.42 41.12 84.95
N GLY A 487 -21.09 41.09 86.11
CA GLY A 487 -21.91 42.20 86.59
C GLY A 487 -22.92 42.66 85.54
N ASP A 488 -22.93 43.97 85.25
CA ASP A 488 -23.81 44.61 84.27
C ASP A 488 -23.33 44.48 82.81
N THR A 489 -22.18 43.82 82.57
CA THR A 489 -21.54 43.74 81.25
C THR A 489 -21.34 42.31 80.79
N SER A 490 -21.60 42.05 79.51
CA SER A 490 -21.30 40.77 78.88
C SER A 490 -20.72 40.98 77.48
N VAL A 491 -19.77 40.13 77.10
CA VAL A 491 -19.10 40.14 75.79
C VAL A 491 -19.21 38.73 75.23
N GLY A 492 -19.75 38.57 74.02
CA GLY A 492 -19.97 37.25 73.44
C GLY A 492 -20.50 37.30 72.02
N SER A 493 -20.89 36.13 71.51
CA SER A 493 -21.50 36.02 70.19
C SER A 493 -23.01 36.28 70.25
N GLY A 494 -23.45 37.44 69.76
CA GLY A 494 -24.87 37.82 69.63
C GLY A 494 -25.27 39.09 70.39
N TYR A 495 -26.39 39.71 70.00
CA TYR A 495 -27.00 40.85 70.71
C TYR A 495 -28.04 40.31 71.71
N GLY A 496 -27.58 39.91 72.89
CA GLY A 496 -28.40 39.44 74.00
C GLY A 496 -27.53 39.23 75.23
N PRO A 497 -28.08 39.06 76.45
CA PRO A 497 -27.29 38.68 77.61
C PRO A 497 -26.46 37.45 77.24
N ALA A 498 -25.14 37.47 77.42
CA ALA A 498 -24.32 36.30 77.14
C ALA A 498 -24.68 35.21 78.16
N GLY A 499 -25.59 34.32 77.76
CA GLY A 499 -26.33 33.45 78.65
C GLY A 499 -27.79 33.55 78.27
N GLY A 500 -28.31 32.55 77.55
CA GLY A 500 -29.74 32.44 77.30
C GLY A 500 -30.50 32.73 78.59
N THR A 501 -31.63 33.45 78.49
CA THR A 501 -32.44 33.88 79.64
C THR A 501 -32.42 32.80 80.72
N PRO A 502 -31.80 33.05 81.89
CA PRO A 502 -31.73 32.02 82.92
C PRO A 502 -33.18 31.64 83.24
N LEU A 503 -33.55 30.37 83.05
CA LEU A 503 -34.76 29.88 83.70
C LEU A 503 -34.60 30.19 85.20
N PRO A 504 -35.61 30.75 85.88
CA PRO A 504 -35.53 31.06 87.29
C PRO A 504 -35.07 29.82 88.07
N GLY A 505 -33.87 29.87 88.66
CA GLY A 505 -33.31 28.79 89.49
C GLY A 505 -32.35 27.80 88.81
N GLY A 506 -32.03 27.96 87.52
CA GLY A 506 -31.01 27.14 86.83
C GLY A 506 -29.59 27.73 86.91
N PRO A 507 -28.51 26.90 86.88
CA PRO A 507 -27.14 27.43 86.78
C PRO A 507 -26.96 28.22 85.47
N ALA A 508 -26.33 29.39 85.55
CA ALA A 508 -26.02 30.20 84.37
C ALA A 508 -25.11 29.42 83.41
N THR A 509 -25.64 29.00 82.27
CA THR A 509 -24.87 28.31 81.22
C THR A 509 -24.22 29.36 80.32
N LEU A 510 -22.89 29.43 80.33
CA LEU A 510 -22.16 30.23 79.34
C LEU A 510 -22.34 29.57 77.96
N PRO A 511 -22.89 30.27 76.97
CA PRO A 511 -23.09 29.70 75.63
C PRO A 511 -21.72 29.41 74.99
N THR A 512 -21.56 28.21 74.44
CA THR A 512 -20.35 27.76 73.74
C THR A 512 -20.41 28.05 72.24
N THR A 513 -21.25 29.00 71.83
CA THR A 513 -21.38 29.38 70.42
C THR A 513 -20.13 30.16 69.97
N PRO A 514 -19.49 29.76 68.86
CA PRO A 514 -18.28 30.42 68.40
C PRO A 514 -18.62 31.80 67.76
N ASN A 515 -17.83 32.83 68.10
CA ASN A 515 -17.91 34.17 67.52
C ASN A 515 -17.43 34.18 66.06
N ILE A 516 -16.45 33.33 65.75
CA ILE A 516 -15.97 33.09 64.39
C ILE A 516 -16.34 31.65 64.06
N ASN A 517 -17.23 31.47 63.08
CA ASN A 517 -17.67 30.16 62.64
C ASN A 517 -17.30 29.99 61.17
N LEU A 518 -16.06 29.58 60.91
CA LEU A 518 -15.54 29.29 59.58
C LEU A 518 -15.21 27.79 59.47
N PRO A 519 -16.21 26.88 59.60
CA PRO A 519 -15.98 25.44 59.59
C PRO A 519 -15.42 24.97 58.24
N SER A 520 -14.82 23.77 58.23
CA SER A 520 -14.51 23.11 56.95
C SER A 520 -15.82 22.76 56.22
N GLY A 521 -15.86 22.92 54.90
CA GLY A 521 -17.07 22.66 54.09
C GLY A 521 -17.48 21.19 54.01
N LEU A 522 -16.59 20.27 54.41
CA LEU A 522 -16.83 18.85 54.51
C LEU A 522 -16.68 18.37 55.96
N THR A 523 -17.36 17.27 56.29
CA THR A 523 -17.29 16.62 57.61
C THR A 523 -15.90 15.97 57.78
N GLY A 524 -15.02 16.69 58.48
CA GLY A 524 -13.63 16.29 58.74
C GLY A 524 -13.35 15.89 60.18
N GLY A 525 -12.08 15.62 60.48
CA GLY A 525 -11.61 15.49 61.85
C GLY A 525 -11.55 16.86 62.52
N ASN A 526 -12.00 16.95 63.76
CA ASN A 526 -11.98 18.18 64.53
C ASN A 526 -11.24 18.00 65.87
N VAL A 527 -10.48 19.02 66.27
CA VAL A 527 -9.81 19.09 67.56
C VAL A 527 -10.21 20.39 68.24
N GLY A 528 -10.87 20.27 69.39
CA GLY A 528 -11.36 21.39 70.18
C GLY A 528 -10.59 21.52 71.50
N ILE A 529 -10.25 22.75 71.88
CA ILE A 529 -9.69 23.10 73.19
C ILE A 529 -10.59 24.18 73.78
N ILE A 530 -10.98 23.99 75.05
CA ILE A 530 -11.80 24.94 75.78
C ILE A 530 -11.04 25.34 77.04
N PHE A 531 -10.78 26.65 77.19
CA PHE A 531 -10.25 27.24 78.40
C PHE A 531 -11.38 27.93 79.15
N LYS A 532 -11.67 27.46 80.36
CA LYS A 532 -12.71 28.01 81.24
C LYS A 532 -12.08 28.73 82.44
N GLY A 533 -12.39 30.02 82.58
CA GLY A 533 -12.12 30.83 83.76
C GLY A 533 -13.37 31.05 84.61
N ALA A 534 -13.24 31.82 85.70
CA ALA A 534 -14.34 32.08 86.64
C ALA A 534 -15.57 32.77 86.02
N SER A 535 -15.35 33.60 85.00
CA SER A 535 -16.41 34.39 84.36
C SER A 535 -16.26 34.47 82.83
N SER A 536 -15.33 33.70 82.25
CA SER A 536 -15.01 33.73 80.81
C SER A 536 -14.70 32.35 80.27
N ILE A 537 -15.01 32.11 79.00
CA ILE A 537 -14.67 30.89 78.26
C ILE A 537 -14.06 31.28 76.91
N ILE A 538 -12.96 30.62 76.55
CA ILE A 538 -12.38 30.64 75.22
C ILE A 538 -12.47 29.22 74.65
N GLY A 539 -13.07 29.07 73.48
CA GLY A 539 -13.09 27.82 72.72
C GLY A 539 -12.36 28.01 71.40
N LEU A 540 -11.48 27.07 71.06
CA LEU A 540 -10.87 26.96 69.74
C LEU A 540 -11.12 25.56 69.21
N GLU A 541 -11.74 25.45 68.04
CA GLU A 541 -11.90 24.19 67.32
C GLU A 541 -11.27 24.32 65.94
N LEU A 542 -10.29 23.45 65.66
CA LEU A 542 -9.71 23.30 64.33
C LEU A 542 -10.38 22.13 63.63
N GLN A 543 -10.74 22.33 62.36
CA GLN A 543 -11.35 21.31 61.53
C GLN A 543 -10.49 21.12 60.29
N ALA A 544 -10.10 19.88 60.00
CA ALA A 544 -9.27 19.57 58.85
C ALA A 544 -9.76 18.31 58.16
N MET A 545 -9.76 18.36 56.82
CA MET A 545 -10.14 17.23 56.00
C MET A 545 -9.35 17.24 54.69
N GLN A 546 -8.91 16.07 54.24
CA GLN A 546 -8.40 15.87 52.91
C GLN A 546 -8.98 14.58 52.32
N THR A 547 -9.59 14.67 51.15
CA THR A 547 -10.17 13.54 50.42
C THR A 547 -9.47 13.38 49.07
N GLN A 548 -9.28 12.12 48.67
CA GLN A 548 -8.79 11.77 47.36
C GLN A 548 -9.63 10.62 46.80
N GLY A 549 -10.20 10.81 45.61
CA GLY A 549 -10.96 9.80 44.88
C GLY A 549 -10.29 9.49 43.55
N LYS A 550 -10.16 8.21 43.21
CA LYS A 550 -9.66 7.76 41.89
C LYS A 550 -10.65 6.79 41.29
N GLY A 551 -11.04 7.04 40.04
CA GLY A 551 -11.93 6.19 39.26
C GLY A 551 -11.31 5.82 37.91
N LYS A 552 -11.56 4.59 37.46
CA LYS A 552 -11.23 4.14 36.11
C LYS A 552 -12.38 3.29 35.58
N ILE A 553 -12.96 3.73 34.47
CA ILE A 553 -14.04 3.04 33.77
C ILE A 553 -13.52 2.63 32.39
N VAL A 554 -13.73 1.37 32.00
CA VAL A 554 -13.37 0.87 30.68
C VAL A 554 -14.61 0.26 30.04
N SER A 555 -14.96 0.72 28.85
CA SER A 555 -16.00 0.13 28.02
C SER A 555 -15.38 -0.41 26.73
N SER A 556 -15.66 -1.67 26.38
CA SER A 556 -15.03 -2.35 25.23
C SER A 556 -16.05 -2.95 24.24
N PRO A 557 -16.79 -2.14 23.48
CA PRO A 557 -17.70 -2.66 22.46
C PRO A 557 -16.94 -3.28 21.29
N ARG A 558 -17.50 -4.38 20.74
CA ARG A 558 -16.91 -5.15 19.63
C ARG A 558 -17.99 -5.47 18.60
N VAL A 559 -17.68 -5.31 17.33
CA VAL A 559 -18.60 -5.60 16.23
C VAL A 559 -17.86 -6.19 15.03
N LEU A 560 -18.45 -7.20 14.39
CA LEU A 560 -17.94 -7.81 13.17
C LEU A 560 -18.81 -7.34 12.01
N THR A 561 -18.20 -6.88 10.91
CA THR A 561 -18.92 -6.47 9.71
C THR A 561 -18.14 -6.79 8.44
N ALA A 562 -18.84 -6.81 7.31
CA ALA A 562 -18.22 -6.97 5.99
C ALA A 562 -17.56 -5.66 5.52
N ASP A 563 -16.62 -5.77 4.58
CA ASP A 563 -16.03 -4.62 3.89
C ASP A 563 -17.10 -3.72 3.27
N ARG A 564 -17.00 -2.39 3.51
CA ARG A 564 -17.95 -1.33 3.10
C ARG A 564 -19.36 -1.41 3.67
N THR A 565 -19.60 -2.22 4.71
CA THR A 565 -20.92 -2.34 5.34
C THR A 565 -20.94 -1.69 6.72
N LYS A 566 -21.91 -0.78 6.92
CA LYS A 566 -22.15 -0.10 8.21
C LYS A 566 -22.61 -1.09 9.27
N ALA A 567 -22.01 -1.02 10.46
CA ALA A 567 -22.43 -1.80 11.62
C ALA A 567 -22.53 -0.92 12.87
N ILE A 568 -23.54 -1.19 13.70
CA ILE A 568 -23.86 -0.40 14.89
C ILE A 568 -24.08 -1.35 16.05
N ILE A 569 -23.45 -1.07 17.19
CA ILE A 569 -23.73 -1.71 18.48
C ILE A 569 -24.09 -0.63 19.50
N LYS A 570 -25.21 -0.82 20.22
CA LYS A 570 -25.74 0.11 21.22
C LYS A 570 -26.03 -0.60 22.54
N GLU A 571 -25.73 0.04 23.65
CA GLU A 571 -26.08 -0.41 25.00
C GLU A 571 -26.49 0.80 25.86
N GLY A 572 -27.67 0.77 26.50
CA GLY A 572 -28.09 1.87 27.36
C GLY A 572 -29.53 1.77 27.82
N ILE A 573 -30.06 2.90 28.28
CA ILE A 573 -31.43 3.04 28.77
C ILE A 573 -32.14 4.20 28.06
N GLU A 574 -33.46 4.14 28.01
CA GLU A 574 -34.31 5.23 27.53
C GLU A 574 -34.96 5.94 28.73
N ILE A 575 -34.84 7.26 28.77
CA ILE A 575 -35.37 8.10 29.85
C ILE A 575 -36.59 8.87 29.32
N PRO A 576 -37.76 8.78 29.98
CA PRO A 576 -38.92 9.58 29.60
C PRO A 576 -38.78 11.04 30.05
N TYR A 577 -39.00 11.97 29.12
CA TYR A 577 -39.09 13.42 29.35
C TYR A 577 -40.51 13.88 29.05
N GLN A 578 -41.09 14.68 29.94
CA GLN A 578 -42.44 15.20 29.83
C GLN A 578 -42.41 16.63 29.30
N SER A 579 -42.96 16.84 28.10
CA SER A 579 -43.19 18.19 27.58
C SER A 579 -44.65 18.59 27.76
N ASN A 580 -44.87 19.78 28.34
CA ASN A 580 -46.18 20.41 28.37
C ASN A 580 -46.33 21.28 27.11
N SER A 581 -46.91 20.71 26.05
CA SER A 581 -47.42 21.51 24.94
C SER A 581 -48.80 22.05 25.35
N GLY A 582 -48.92 23.38 25.47
CA GLY A 582 -50.17 24.03 25.88
C GLY A 582 -51.38 23.54 25.09
N ASP A 583 -52.50 23.35 25.80
CA ASP A 583 -53.81 22.83 25.37
C ASP A 583 -53.95 21.34 24.99
N GLN A 584 -52.89 20.52 24.88
CA GLN A 584 -53.02 19.09 24.51
C GLN A 584 -52.50 18.07 25.54
N GLY A 585 -52.32 18.50 26.80
CA GLY A 585 -51.86 17.63 27.88
C GLY A 585 -50.35 17.30 27.83
N THR A 586 -49.88 16.57 28.84
CA THR A 586 -48.47 16.19 28.98
C THR A 586 -48.10 15.09 27.98
N THR A 587 -47.13 15.35 27.11
CA THR A 587 -46.60 14.36 26.15
C THR A 587 -45.25 13.83 26.64
N THR A 588 -45.10 12.50 26.67
CA THR A 588 -43.86 11.83 27.10
C THR A 588 -43.02 11.47 25.89
N SER A 589 -41.78 11.97 25.82
CA SER A 589 -40.78 11.64 24.80
C SER A 589 -39.61 10.86 25.41
N PHE A 590 -39.17 9.78 24.78
CA PHE A 590 -38.03 9.01 25.28
C PHE A 590 -36.73 9.55 24.69
N LYS A 591 -35.72 9.79 25.54
CA LYS A 591 -34.36 10.13 25.13
C LYS A 591 -33.43 8.99 25.51
N GLU A 592 -32.65 8.52 24.54
CA GLU A 592 -31.64 7.48 24.76
C GLU A 592 -30.43 8.06 25.54
N ALA A 593 -29.98 7.33 26.55
CA ALA A 593 -28.69 7.49 27.19
C ALA A 593 -27.91 6.18 27.01
N ASN A 594 -27.16 6.09 25.92
CA ASN A 594 -26.47 4.88 25.49
C ASN A 594 -25.00 5.08 25.11
N LEU A 595 -24.25 3.99 25.22
CA LEU A 595 -22.99 3.78 24.54
C LEU A 595 -23.28 3.27 23.13
N VAL A 596 -22.78 3.96 22.11
CA VAL A 596 -22.93 3.58 20.71
C VAL A 596 -21.57 3.53 20.04
N LEU A 597 -21.30 2.44 19.34
CA LEU A 597 -20.21 2.34 18.37
C LEU A 597 -20.84 2.13 16.99
N ASP A 598 -20.71 3.13 16.13
CA ASP A 598 -21.14 3.12 14.74
C ASP A 598 -19.89 3.17 13.85
N VAL A 599 -19.70 2.15 13.03
CA VAL A 599 -18.49 1.97 12.23
C VAL A 599 -18.80 1.50 10.82
N THR A 600 -18.03 2.00 9.85
CA THR A 600 -18.01 1.51 8.47
C THR A 600 -16.55 1.28 8.05
N PRO A 601 -16.11 0.01 7.86
CA PRO A 601 -14.76 -0.27 7.42
C PRO A 601 -14.63 -0.30 5.90
N GLN A 602 -13.45 0.06 5.42
CA GLN A 602 -13.02 -0.12 4.04
C GLN A 602 -11.61 -0.72 4.02
N ILE A 603 -11.46 -1.89 3.41
CA ILE A 603 -10.16 -2.56 3.27
C ILE A 603 -9.47 -2.07 1.99
N THR A 604 -8.22 -1.67 2.13
CA THR A 604 -7.35 -1.28 1.02
C THR A 604 -6.57 -2.49 0.46
N PRO A 605 -6.05 -2.43 -0.77
CA PRO A 605 -5.22 -3.50 -1.33
C PRO A 605 -3.96 -3.83 -0.50
N ASP A 606 -3.46 -2.86 0.27
CA ASP A 606 -2.29 -3.02 1.15
C ASP A 606 -2.64 -3.67 2.51
N ASN A 607 -3.88 -4.14 2.70
CA ASN A 607 -4.46 -4.64 3.96
C ASN A 607 -4.55 -3.60 5.10
N ASP A 608 -4.41 -2.30 4.81
CA ASP A 608 -4.83 -1.24 5.73
C ASP A 608 -6.36 -1.09 5.71
N ILE A 609 -6.93 -0.68 6.84
CA ILE A 609 -8.36 -0.51 7.04
C ILE A 609 -8.64 0.98 7.27
N ILE A 610 -9.41 1.59 6.38
CA ILE A 610 -9.98 2.91 6.59
C ILE A 610 -11.28 2.71 7.36
N LEU A 611 -11.41 3.36 8.51
CA LEU A 611 -12.60 3.30 9.34
C LEU A 611 -13.24 4.68 9.41
N ASP A 612 -14.51 4.75 9.03
CA ASP A 612 -15.41 5.81 9.47
C ASP A 612 -16.00 5.40 10.81
N VAL A 613 -15.71 6.16 11.85
CA VAL A 613 -16.05 5.82 13.24
C VAL A 613 -16.81 6.95 13.87
N GLN A 614 -17.95 6.63 14.48
CA GLN A 614 -18.68 7.48 15.39
C GLN A 614 -18.89 6.74 16.71
N VAL A 615 -18.29 7.26 17.77
CA VAL A 615 -18.43 6.73 19.14
C VAL A 615 -19.23 7.74 19.94
N ASN A 616 -20.30 7.29 20.58
CA ASN A 616 -21.08 8.09 21.53
C ASN A 616 -21.13 7.41 22.90
N LYS A 617 -21.00 8.17 23.98
CA LYS A 617 -21.13 7.74 25.37
C LYS A 617 -22.01 8.74 26.11
N ASP A 618 -23.30 8.47 26.12
CA ASP A 618 -24.29 9.26 26.83
C ASP A 618 -24.55 8.64 28.22
N ALA A 619 -24.57 9.47 29.26
CA ALA A 619 -24.83 9.05 30.64
C ALA A 619 -25.88 9.93 31.30
N ALA A 620 -26.85 9.30 31.98
CA ALA A 620 -27.87 9.99 32.76
C ALA A 620 -27.28 10.60 34.03
N ASN A 621 -27.49 11.89 34.26
CA ASN A 621 -27.04 12.61 35.44
C ASN A 621 -28.23 12.98 36.33
N PHE A 622 -28.54 12.10 37.28
CA PHE A 622 -29.63 12.28 38.25
C PHE A 622 -29.37 13.37 39.29
N LEU A 623 -28.13 13.85 39.42
CA LEU A 623 -27.78 14.93 40.36
C LEU A 623 -28.11 16.31 39.80
N LYS A 624 -28.22 16.42 38.48
CA LYS A 624 -28.58 17.65 37.76
C LYS A 624 -29.89 17.41 37.03
N SER A 625 -30.99 17.30 37.79
CA SER A 625 -32.34 17.17 37.23
C SER A 625 -33.09 18.50 37.22
N VAL A 626 -33.93 18.70 36.22
CA VAL A 626 -34.86 19.83 36.12
C VAL A 626 -36.26 19.23 36.08
N ASN A 627 -37.16 19.67 36.95
CA ASN A 627 -38.54 19.13 37.05
C ASN A 627 -38.62 17.59 37.25
N GLY A 628 -37.61 16.98 37.87
CA GLY A 628 -37.54 15.53 38.08
C GLY A 628 -36.93 14.74 36.90
N GLU A 629 -36.61 15.41 35.80
CA GLU A 629 -35.99 14.82 34.61
C GLU A 629 -34.46 14.98 34.70
N PRO A 630 -33.67 13.89 34.65
CA PRO A 630 -32.22 13.99 34.72
C PRO A 630 -31.64 14.67 33.47
N SER A 631 -30.48 15.32 33.58
CA SER A 631 -29.74 15.75 32.39
C SER A 631 -28.95 14.59 31.79
N ILE A 632 -28.54 14.68 30.52
CA ILE A 632 -27.72 13.67 29.84
C ILE A 632 -26.36 14.28 29.52
N ASP A 633 -25.31 13.73 30.13
CA ASP A 633 -23.93 14.09 29.84
C ASP A 633 -23.49 13.36 28.56
N LYS A 634 -23.28 14.11 27.48
CA LYS A 634 -22.93 13.57 26.16
C LYS A 634 -21.45 13.64 25.87
N ARG A 635 -20.90 12.57 25.30
CA ARG A 635 -19.49 12.49 24.87
C ARG A 635 -19.44 11.80 23.51
N GLU A 636 -19.12 12.55 22.46
CA GLU A 636 -19.16 12.05 21.08
C GLU A 636 -17.83 12.32 20.36
N VAL A 637 -17.38 11.34 19.58
CA VAL A 637 -16.22 11.43 18.68
C VAL A 637 -16.60 10.88 17.33
N LYS A 638 -16.50 11.70 16.27
CA LYS A 638 -16.72 11.29 14.88
C LYS A 638 -15.49 11.62 14.05
N THR A 639 -14.91 10.61 13.41
CA THR A 639 -13.74 10.81 12.54
C THR A 639 -13.57 9.69 11.53
N GLN A 640 -12.68 9.91 10.58
CA GLN A 640 -12.17 8.90 9.66
C GLN A 640 -10.68 8.68 9.95
N VAL A 641 -10.26 7.42 10.08
CA VAL A 641 -8.86 7.05 10.35
C VAL A 641 -8.42 5.86 9.52
N ARG A 642 -7.17 5.84 9.09
CA ARG A 642 -6.54 4.67 8.44
C ARG A 642 -5.64 3.96 9.43
N ILE A 643 -5.87 2.67 9.63
CA ILE A 643 -5.18 1.84 10.62
C ILE A 643 -4.77 0.53 9.96
N GLY A 644 -3.57 0.04 10.24
CA GLY A 644 -3.14 -1.29 9.79
C GLY A 644 -3.88 -2.42 10.53
N ASP A 645 -3.95 -3.60 9.91
CA ASP A 645 -4.56 -4.79 10.51
C ASP A 645 -3.95 -5.13 11.88
N GLY A 646 -4.79 -5.24 12.92
CA GLY A 646 -4.41 -5.56 14.30
C GLY A 646 -3.76 -4.42 15.09
N ASN A 647 -3.50 -3.26 14.47
CA ASN A 647 -2.91 -2.12 15.15
C ASN A 647 -3.96 -1.32 15.93
N THR A 648 -3.57 -0.78 17.09
CA THR A 648 -4.42 0.13 17.87
C THR A 648 -4.04 1.57 17.63
N VAL A 649 -5.02 2.43 17.35
CA VAL A 649 -4.85 3.87 17.29
C VAL A 649 -5.67 4.56 18.38
N VAL A 650 -5.14 5.66 18.91
CA VAL A 650 -5.93 6.59 19.73
C VAL A 650 -6.63 7.54 18.78
N ILE A 651 -7.95 7.45 18.72
CA ILE A 651 -8.77 8.25 17.83
C ILE A 651 -8.99 9.66 18.41
N GLY A 652 -9.08 9.76 19.73
CA GLY A 652 -9.26 11.03 20.41
C GLY A 652 -9.38 10.88 21.91
N GLY A 653 -9.40 12.03 22.58
CA GLY A 653 -9.60 12.11 24.01
C GLY A 653 -9.93 13.52 24.47
N ILE A 654 -10.47 13.63 25.68
CA ILE A 654 -10.81 14.92 26.31
C ILE A 654 -10.19 14.92 27.70
N TYR A 655 -9.37 15.94 28.00
CA TYR A 655 -8.83 16.20 29.33
C TYR A 655 -9.50 17.43 29.92
N ILE A 656 -10.08 17.30 31.11
CA ILE A 656 -10.75 18.37 31.84
C ILE A 656 -10.11 18.46 33.22
N GLN A 657 -9.76 19.68 33.63
CA GLN A 657 -9.27 19.96 34.98
C GLN A 657 -10.02 21.17 35.54
N ASP A 658 -10.74 20.94 36.64
CA ASP A 658 -11.47 21.97 37.39
C ASP A 658 -10.73 22.23 38.71
N GLU A 659 -10.05 23.39 38.82
CA GLU A 659 -9.38 23.82 40.05
C GLU A 659 -10.14 24.98 40.69
N SER A 660 -10.42 24.86 41.99
CA SER A 660 -11.08 25.89 42.79
C SER A 660 -10.31 26.09 44.10
N ASP A 661 -9.98 27.34 44.39
CA ASP A 661 -9.37 27.77 45.66
C ASP A 661 -10.24 28.85 46.28
N THR A 662 -10.92 28.50 47.38
CA THR A 662 -11.85 29.39 48.08
C THR A 662 -11.30 29.71 49.46
N VAL A 663 -11.11 30.99 49.74
CA VAL A 663 -10.65 31.50 51.04
C VAL A 663 -11.71 32.42 51.63
N SER A 664 -12.34 31.97 52.70
CA SER A 664 -13.25 32.79 53.51
C SER A 664 -12.51 33.26 54.75
N LYS A 665 -12.46 34.56 55.01
CA LYS A 665 -11.69 35.13 56.12
C LYS A 665 -12.40 36.28 56.79
N VAL A 666 -12.08 36.52 58.06
CA VAL A 666 -12.43 37.76 58.76
C VAL A 666 -11.54 38.88 58.20
N PRO A 667 -12.10 40.01 57.75
CA PRO A 667 -11.31 41.15 57.29
C PRO A 667 -10.31 41.61 58.36
N LEU A 668 -9.12 42.06 57.95
CA LEU A 668 -8.01 42.51 58.80
C LEU A 668 -7.34 41.38 59.62
N LEU A 669 -8.11 40.61 60.40
CA LEU A 669 -7.57 39.55 61.27
C LEU A 669 -7.07 38.32 60.48
N GLY A 670 -7.69 37.99 59.34
CA GLY A 670 -7.29 36.86 58.49
C GLY A 670 -5.99 37.05 57.71
N ASP A 671 -5.47 38.28 57.66
CA ASP A 671 -4.27 38.65 56.88
C ASP A 671 -3.00 38.79 57.73
N ILE A 672 -3.11 38.60 59.05
CA ILE A 672 -1.95 38.63 59.95
C ILE A 672 -1.04 37.42 59.65
N PRO A 673 0.28 37.61 59.46
CA PRO A 673 1.21 36.50 59.27
C PRO A 673 1.13 35.50 60.44
N VAL A 674 1.16 34.21 60.13
CA VAL A 674 1.03 33.08 61.08
C VAL A 674 -0.36 33.03 61.73
N LEU A 675 -0.77 34.03 62.50
CA LEU A 675 -2.00 34.07 63.29
C LEU A 675 -3.29 34.17 62.45
N GLY A 676 -3.22 34.71 61.24
CA GLY A 676 -4.38 34.86 60.35
C GLY A 676 -5.02 33.54 59.95
N HIS A 677 -4.31 32.40 60.08
CA HIS A 677 -4.87 31.07 59.88
C HIS A 677 -6.00 30.73 60.86
N LEU A 678 -6.03 31.35 62.05
CA LEU A 678 -7.10 31.16 63.03
C LEU A 678 -8.37 31.95 62.70
N PHE A 679 -8.32 32.82 61.69
CA PHE A 679 -9.38 33.73 61.28
C PHE A 679 -9.80 33.53 59.82
N ARG A 680 -9.42 32.39 59.21
CA ARG A 680 -9.77 32.05 57.83
C ARG A 680 -10.05 30.55 57.67
N SER A 681 -10.89 30.20 56.71
CA SER A 681 -11.07 28.84 56.19
C SER A 681 -10.62 28.79 54.73
N ASN A 682 -9.85 27.76 54.40
CA ASN A 682 -9.34 27.52 53.06
C ASN A 682 -9.91 26.21 52.52
N SER A 683 -10.47 26.25 51.32
CA SER A 683 -10.97 25.09 50.59
C SER A 683 -10.30 25.03 49.23
N ARG A 684 -9.54 23.95 48.98
CA ARG A 684 -8.89 23.71 47.69
C ARG A 684 -9.43 22.43 47.08
N LYS A 685 -9.97 22.53 45.87
CA LYS A 685 -10.53 21.42 45.10
C LYS A 685 -9.84 21.33 43.74
N ASN A 686 -9.48 20.12 43.33
CA ASN A 686 -8.90 19.83 42.02
C ASN A 686 -9.51 18.53 41.48
N ASP A 687 -10.38 18.67 40.48
CA ASP A 687 -11.03 17.54 39.82
C ASP A 687 -10.43 17.38 38.41
N ARG A 688 -9.80 16.24 38.15
CA ARG A 688 -9.25 15.87 36.85
C ARG A 688 -10.06 14.73 36.24
N ARG A 689 -10.39 14.85 34.95
CA ARG A 689 -11.09 13.83 34.18
C ARG A 689 -10.44 13.68 32.82
N GLU A 690 -10.16 12.45 32.42
CA GLU A 690 -9.58 12.12 31.11
C GLU A 690 -10.42 11.04 30.44
N LEU A 691 -10.83 11.29 29.20
CA LEU A 691 -11.49 10.31 28.33
C LEU A 691 -10.53 9.98 27.19
N LEU A 692 -10.30 8.70 26.92
CA LEU A 692 -9.50 8.22 25.80
C LEU A 692 -10.28 7.16 25.00
N VAL A 693 -10.26 7.28 23.68
CA VAL A 693 -10.92 6.35 22.76
C VAL A 693 -9.87 5.66 21.89
N PHE A 694 -9.71 4.35 22.10
CA PHE A 694 -8.82 3.49 21.33
C PHE A 694 -9.64 2.63 20.37
N ILE A 695 -9.12 2.40 19.16
CA ILE A 695 -9.74 1.49 18.19
C ILE A 695 -8.70 0.54 17.61
N THR A 696 -9.10 -0.72 17.49
CA THR A 696 -8.29 -1.81 16.93
C THR A 696 -9.14 -2.59 15.94
N PRO A 697 -8.94 -2.40 14.62
CA PRO A 697 -9.56 -3.25 13.62
C PRO A 697 -8.71 -4.51 13.37
N ARG A 698 -9.37 -5.62 13.06
CA ARG A 698 -8.73 -6.88 12.67
C ARG A 698 -9.47 -7.52 11.50
N ILE A 699 -8.76 -7.84 10.43
CA ILE A 699 -9.32 -8.59 9.30
C ILE A 699 -9.50 -10.04 9.74
N VAL A 700 -10.71 -10.57 9.55
CA VAL A 700 -11.04 -11.95 9.89
C VAL A 700 -11.11 -12.76 8.59
N GLU A 701 -10.20 -13.72 8.45
CA GLU A 701 -10.27 -14.72 7.39
C GLU A 701 -11.30 -15.80 7.77
N SER A 702 -12.07 -16.22 6.77
CA SER A 702 -13.31 -17.00 6.91
C SER A 702 -13.19 -18.28 7.75
N GLU A 703 -12.00 -18.87 7.86
CA GLU A 703 -11.75 -20.10 8.63
C GLU A 703 -11.62 -19.87 10.15
N THR A 704 -11.42 -18.63 10.60
CA THR A 704 -11.11 -18.34 12.02
C THR A 704 -12.32 -18.03 12.90
N LEU A 705 -13.54 -18.05 12.33
CA LEU A 705 -14.78 -17.70 13.03
C LEU A 705 -15.37 -18.82 13.92
N ILE A 706 -14.70 -19.97 14.02
CA ILE A 706 -15.10 -21.06 14.92
C ILE A 706 -14.07 -21.19 16.04
N ARG A 707 -14.14 -20.31 17.06
CA ARG A 707 -13.69 -20.68 18.40
C ARG A 707 -14.27 -19.84 19.52
#